data_AF-A0A6P7SBU4-F1
#
_entry.id   AF-A0A6P7SBU4-F1
#
_cell.length_a   1.000
_cell.length_b   1.000
_cell.length_c   1.000
_cell.angle_alpha   90.00
_cell.angle_beta   90.00
_cell.angle_gamma   90.00
#
_symmetry.space_group_name_H-M   'P 1'
#
loop_
_entity.id
_entity.type
_entity.pdbx_description
1 polymer ?
#
loop_
_entity_poly.entity_id
_entity_poly.type
_entity_poly.pdbx_seq_one_letter_code
_entity_poly.pdbx_strand_id
1 'polypeptide(L)'
;MAWQTICPLYVDIFLLVAVANITGLWATTAASRNIKIGGIFDTDSLTTAIRYAMRTNVKANHMIIQETVDIIDTSDAYNLSSAICSQSAMGIFALFILNNPISHHVVQAYSNALHLPVFVLNVATRHQLPSYPFEIHMSPSYMPAITELINFYRWRRIFYIFDSDDGLIHLQHIYDSFNNSSDPLEVVVRRVDDIENTHKMLRQLDQLEGATRNIVVVMSSTSAYRRLLHKIMDVGMNKDHYHYILGGLSIAELDLRNFTYGGVTITGFQIVNRNSPSLKQLQHNWNQLSTDLWSGAGQKLSYDEVAIFDSISTLLSALEIMYRDDSNVFSGASGRGRLWNNTNSVHCTPYPLVSWVLGDKIVKAIKQVNFTGLTGTVSFDDNLQRKNVKLDVLQLSYGKPLQNIGEWTDETGLDIRLERPPDMDKTIIEINNTKIMSTIKVPPFLMYKVRHEAGEPLVGNARFEGYVVDLAAKIADQFPMDYIIKIVEDGHYGALTVNGTWNGMMGELTRHEVDLVIAPLTITCMRERAADFSKPFMKTGISIMIKKPDKQKPSVFSFMDPLSQQVWICITIGYVAVSLVLFFVGRFSPYEWHSEDTSRGPKTMNTFNLSNTFWFSLGALMQQGSEISPRSISGRIVGTGWWFFTLIIISSYTANLAAFLTIERLLPPINSAKDLVEQKKIQYGTIKSGSTEEFFQRSQVSIYRRIWDVMSQDTSVFVSNTSKAVERVRNSKGTYAFFLESVMNDYFNQRKPCNTMKVGENLDSKGYGVATPMNSPLRMPINLAVLVLREKGELHKLEKKWWYDKGQCGQPDKESSKTSALRLSNVSGIFHILIAGLVAAMLVALLEYLFHSKMRSRKNKSQSNKTNWQENIYKRW
;
A
#
# COMPACT_ATOMS: atom_id res chain seq x y z
N MET A 1 33.41 -65.00 96.04
CA MET A 1 33.83 -63.72 96.64
C MET A 1 34.44 -62.89 95.53
N ALA A 2 33.62 -62.06 94.92
CA ALA A 2 33.91 -61.31 93.70
C ALA A 2 33.80 -59.82 94.02
N TRP A 3 34.92 -59.10 93.98
CA TRP A 3 35.00 -57.63 94.00
C TRP A 3 36.29 -57.23 93.28
N GLN A 4 36.23 -57.11 91.95
CA GLN A 4 37.23 -56.42 91.13
C GLN A 4 36.70 -56.28 89.70
N THR A 5 36.04 -55.14 89.40
CA THR A 5 35.96 -54.49 88.08
C THR A 5 35.01 -53.30 88.19
N ILE A 6 35.52 -52.06 88.08
CA ILE A 6 34.95 -50.87 87.39
C ILE A 6 35.89 -49.67 87.68
N CYS A 7 36.22 -48.91 86.63
CA CYS A 7 37.05 -47.69 86.53
C CYS A 7 38.59 -47.87 86.50
N PRO A 8 39.20 -47.59 85.32
CA PRO A 8 39.77 -46.24 85.14
C PRO A 8 39.47 -45.66 83.74
N LEU A 9 38.86 -44.47 83.70
CA LEU A 9 38.65 -43.70 82.46
C LEU A 9 38.77 -42.18 82.71
N TYR A 10 39.62 -41.78 83.67
CA TYR A 10 39.72 -40.38 84.11
C TYR A 10 41.14 -39.79 84.17
N VAL A 11 42.18 -40.54 83.78
CA VAL A 11 43.57 -40.05 83.86
C VAL A 11 44.16 -39.65 82.50
N ASP A 12 43.61 -40.12 81.38
CA ASP A 12 44.06 -39.70 80.03
C ASP A 12 43.43 -38.38 79.53
N ILE A 13 42.42 -37.86 80.23
CA ILE A 13 41.78 -36.58 79.87
C ILE A 13 42.58 -35.38 80.41
N PHE A 14 43.33 -35.54 81.51
CA PHE A 14 44.03 -34.42 82.14
C PHE A 14 45.36 -34.04 81.45
N LEU A 15 46.05 -35.01 80.81
CA LEU A 15 47.29 -34.74 80.06
C LEU A 15 47.02 -34.21 78.65
N LEU A 16 45.88 -34.55 78.02
CA LEU A 16 45.45 -33.94 76.76
C LEU A 16 44.94 -32.50 76.93
N VAL A 17 44.35 -32.16 78.09
CA VAL A 17 43.90 -30.79 78.40
C VAL A 17 45.07 -29.86 78.77
N ALA A 18 46.16 -30.38 79.34
CA ALA A 18 47.33 -29.57 79.69
C ALA A 18 48.23 -29.25 78.47
N VAL A 19 48.38 -30.16 77.52
CA VAL A 19 49.11 -29.88 76.26
C VAL A 19 48.27 -29.03 75.30
N ALA A 20 46.94 -29.19 75.28
CA ALA A 20 46.05 -28.32 74.50
C ALA A 20 45.99 -26.87 75.03
N ASN A 21 46.20 -26.64 76.34
CA ASN A 21 46.15 -25.30 76.93
C ASN A 21 47.48 -24.52 76.88
N ILE A 22 48.61 -25.16 76.56
CA ILE A 22 49.89 -24.45 76.31
C ILE A 22 50.15 -24.26 74.81
N THR A 23 49.56 -25.08 73.93
CA THR A 23 49.45 -24.76 72.49
C THR A 23 48.26 -23.84 72.15
N GLY A 24 47.32 -23.66 73.08
CA GLY A 24 46.17 -22.77 72.95
C GLY A 24 46.45 -21.29 73.23
N LEU A 25 47.62 -20.95 73.81
CA LEU A 25 48.03 -19.56 74.08
C LEU A 25 48.91 -18.92 72.99
N TRP A 26 49.10 -19.62 71.87
CA TRP A 26 49.56 -19.05 70.59
C TRP A 26 48.53 -19.29 69.48
N ALA A 27 47.25 -19.44 69.84
CA ALA A 27 46.19 -19.14 68.90
C ALA A 27 46.29 -17.64 68.62
N THR A 28 47.00 -17.29 67.56
CA THR A 28 47.03 -15.97 66.96
C THR A 28 45.60 -15.45 67.01
N THR A 29 45.37 -14.40 67.80
CA THR A 29 44.18 -13.56 67.67
C THR A 29 44.17 -13.13 66.21
N ALA A 30 43.39 -13.83 65.39
CA ALA A 30 43.16 -13.44 64.01
C ALA A 30 42.41 -12.11 64.12
N ALA A 31 43.15 -11.01 64.03
CA ALA A 31 42.59 -9.67 64.01
C ALA A 31 41.51 -9.67 62.93
N SER A 32 40.26 -9.36 63.31
CA SER A 32 39.18 -9.17 62.35
C SER A 32 39.65 -8.14 61.33
N ARG A 33 39.78 -8.55 60.06
CA ARG A 33 40.34 -7.70 59.02
C ARG A 33 39.21 -6.79 58.50
N ASN A 34 39.32 -5.49 58.79
CA ASN A 34 38.33 -4.49 58.39
C ASN A 34 38.55 -4.06 56.93
N ILE A 35 37.55 -4.26 56.06
CA ILE A 35 37.57 -3.84 54.66
C ILE A 35 36.71 -2.58 54.53
N LYS A 36 37.28 -1.48 54.06
CA LYS A 36 36.55 -0.23 53.85
C LYS A 36 36.09 -0.09 52.41
N ILE A 37 34.85 0.35 52.20
CA ILE A 37 34.31 0.57 50.86
C ILE A 37 33.65 1.94 50.78
N GLY A 38 33.92 2.63 49.67
CA GLY A 38 33.41 3.95 49.37
C GLY A 38 32.12 3.93 48.55
N GLY A 39 31.25 4.89 48.79
CA GLY A 39 30.04 5.13 48.02
C GLY A 39 29.83 6.63 47.78
N ILE A 40 29.51 7.02 46.55
CA ILE A 40 29.22 8.41 46.17
C ILE A 40 27.89 8.41 45.41
N PHE A 41 26.87 9.07 45.96
CA PHE A 41 25.51 9.11 45.39
C PHE A 41 24.90 10.50 45.46
N ASP A 42 23.90 10.72 44.60
CA ASP A 42 23.08 11.93 44.60
C ASP A 42 21.80 11.78 45.45
N THR A 43 21.41 10.54 45.79
CA THR A 43 20.14 10.25 46.49
C THR A 43 20.31 9.44 47.77
N ASP A 44 19.48 9.74 48.76
CA ASP A 44 19.46 9.07 50.06
C ASP A 44 19.10 7.58 49.98
N SER A 45 18.24 7.16 49.04
CA SER A 45 17.76 5.76 48.98
C SER A 45 18.84 4.75 48.60
N LEU A 46 19.81 5.17 47.79
CA LEU A 46 20.96 4.34 47.42
C LEU A 46 21.93 4.14 48.59
N THR A 47 22.05 5.16 49.46
CA THR A 47 22.85 5.04 50.70
C THR A 47 22.25 3.98 51.62
N THR A 48 20.92 3.95 51.73
CA THR A 48 20.16 2.94 52.46
C THR A 48 20.38 1.56 51.88
N ALA A 49 20.35 1.41 50.54
CA ALA A 49 20.56 0.14 49.86
C ALA A 49 21.97 -0.44 50.15
N ILE A 50 23.02 0.38 50.08
CA ILE A 50 24.40 -0.06 50.41
C ILE A 50 24.52 -0.47 51.86
N ARG A 51 24.06 0.38 52.79
CA ARG A 51 24.12 0.07 54.24
C ARG A 51 23.40 -1.24 54.55
N TYR A 52 22.27 -1.50 53.91
CA TYR A 52 21.48 -2.71 54.12
C TYR A 52 22.12 -3.95 53.48
N ALA A 53 22.63 -3.83 52.25
CA ALA A 53 23.36 -4.88 51.55
C ALA A 53 24.60 -5.33 52.32
N MET A 54 25.30 -4.39 52.99
CA MET A 54 26.42 -4.73 53.85
C MET A 54 25.96 -5.49 55.10
N ARG A 55 24.95 -5.00 55.83
CA ARG A 55 24.47 -5.65 57.06
C ARG A 55 23.97 -7.08 56.84
N THR A 56 23.41 -7.35 55.67
CA THR A 56 22.88 -8.69 55.31
C THR A 56 23.99 -9.67 54.92
N ASN A 57 25.04 -9.22 54.25
CA ASN A 57 26.14 -10.06 53.77
C ASN A 57 27.29 -10.29 54.78
N VAL A 58 27.30 -9.59 55.92
CA VAL A 58 28.33 -9.69 56.97
C VAL A 58 28.45 -11.09 57.63
N LYS A 59 27.50 -12.00 57.43
CA LYS A 59 27.54 -13.34 58.05
C LYS A 59 28.37 -14.40 57.31
N ALA A 60 28.90 -14.11 56.12
CA ALA A 60 29.42 -15.16 55.25
C ALA A 60 30.87 -15.62 55.53
N ASN A 61 31.85 -14.77 55.88
CA ASN A 61 33.26 -15.23 55.89
C ASN A 61 34.25 -14.33 56.66
N HIS A 62 34.19 -14.26 58.01
CA HIS A 62 35.24 -13.66 58.89
C HIS A 62 35.82 -12.26 58.54
N MET A 63 35.21 -11.52 57.60
CA MET A 63 35.62 -10.20 57.11
C MET A 63 34.59 -9.17 57.56
N ILE A 64 35.03 -8.13 58.27
CA ILE A 64 34.16 -7.03 58.69
C ILE A 64 34.26 -5.93 57.64
N ILE A 65 33.13 -5.61 57.00
CA ILE A 65 33.08 -4.52 56.03
C ILE A 65 32.60 -3.24 56.72
N GLN A 66 33.26 -2.12 56.43
CA GLN A 66 32.89 -0.78 56.86
C GLN A 66 32.60 0.09 55.63
N GLU A 67 31.46 0.76 55.63
CA GLU A 67 31.05 1.67 54.56
C GLU A 67 31.35 3.14 54.89
N THR A 68 31.75 3.90 53.88
CA THR A 68 31.82 5.36 53.91
C THR A 68 31.04 5.88 52.71
N VAL A 69 29.98 6.66 52.95
CA VAL A 69 29.08 7.13 51.90
C VAL A 69 28.98 8.64 51.95
N ASP A 70 29.25 9.29 50.82
CA ASP A 70 29.09 10.73 50.62
C ASP A 70 27.90 11.01 49.69
N ILE A 71 27.10 12.01 50.05
CA ILE A 71 25.96 12.47 49.26
C ILE A 71 26.35 13.79 48.61
N ILE A 72 26.60 13.75 47.30
CA ILE A 72 27.02 14.92 46.52
C ILE A 72 26.33 14.90 45.16
N ASP A 73 26.16 16.10 44.59
CA ASP A 73 25.79 16.24 43.19
C ASP A 73 26.93 15.72 42.31
N THR A 74 26.68 14.60 41.64
CA THR A 74 27.67 13.95 40.77
C THR A 74 27.97 14.75 39.51
N SER A 75 27.16 15.75 39.14
CA SER A 75 27.43 16.62 37.98
C SER A 75 28.59 17.60 38.22
N ASP A 76 28.87 17.94 39.47
CA ASP A 76 29.96 18.84 39.84
C ASP A 76 31.29 18.09 39.93
N ALA A 77 32.10 18.24 38.87
CA ALA A 77 33.42 17.64 38.74
C ALA A 77 34.36 17.96 39.91
N TYR A 78 34.28 19.15 40.51
CA TYR A 78 35.16 19.55 41.61
C TYR A 78 34.79 18.80 42.89
N ASN A 79 33.52 18.85 43.29
CA ASN A 79 33.04 18.15 44.49
C ASN A 79 33.24 16.64 44.36
N LEU A 80 33.02 16.08 43.17
CA LEU A 80 33.29 14.69 42.87
C LEU A 80 34.77 14.33 43.04
N SER A 81 35.68 15.14 42.49
CA SER A 81 37.13 14.91 42.65
C SER A 81 37.56 14.96 44.13
N SER A 82 37.01 15.91 44.89
CA SER A 82 37.29 16.07 46.32
C SER A 82 36.81 14.87 47.13
N ALA A 83 35.59 14.38 46.85
CA ALA A 83 35.02 13.21 47.51
C ALA A 83 35.81 11.93 47.20
N ILE A 84 36.15 11.68 45.93
CA ILE A 84 36.99 10.53 45.54
C ILE A 84 38.32 10.55 46.30
N CYS A 85 38.95 11.71 46.39
CA CYS A 85 40.23 11.87 47.09
C CYS A 85 40.12 11.75 48.62
N SER A 86 39.02 12.22 49.19
CA SER A 86 38.70 12.03 50.61
C SER A 86 38.54 10.54 50.93
N GLN A 87 37.76 9.82 50.14
CA GLN A 87 37.53 8.38 50.35
C GLN A 87 38.78 7.53 50.06
N SER A 88 39.56 7.87 49.03
CA SER A 88 40.85 7.19 48.78
C SER A 88 41.83 7.40 49.94
N ALA A 89 41.82 8.59 50.56
CA ALA A 89 42.62 8.91 51.74
C ALA A 89 42.15 8.16 53.01
N MET A 90 40.93 7.62 53.03
CA MET A 90 40.44 6.73 54.09
C MET A 90 40.84 5.26 53.92
N GLY A 91 41.39 4.90 52.75
CA GLY A 91 41.85 3.55 52.42
C GLY A 91 40.73 2.59 51.99
N ILE A 92 39.87 3.04 51.07
CA ILE A 92 38.80 2.20 50.49
C ILE A 92 39.35 1.16 49.50
N PHE A 93 38.65 0.04 49.37
CA PHE A 93 38.98 -1.07 48.48
C PHE A 93 38.22 -1.03 47.15
N ALA A 94 37.08 -0.37 47.14
CA ALA A 94 36.27 -0.17 45.95
C ALA A 94 35.45 1.11 46.15
N LEU A 95 35.02 1.70 45.06
CA LEU A 95 34.12 2.84 45.05
C LEU A 95 32.86 2.46 44.28
N PHE A 96 31.69 2.68 44.86
CA PHE A 96 30.40 2.56 44.17
C PHE A 96 29.89 3.95 43.79
N ILE A 97 29.53 4.15 42.52
CA ILE A 97 29.10 5.46 42.03
C ILE A 97 28.00 5.35 40.97
N LEU A 98 27.10 6.35 40.97
CA LEU A 98 26.25 6.64 39.82
C LEU A 98 26.99 7.58 38.88
N ASN A 99 27.20 7.15 37.64
CA ASN A 99 27.91 7.96 36.66
C ASN A 99 27.06 9.14 36.19
N ASN A 100 27.70 10.29 35.96
CA ASN A 100 27.07 11.40 35.25
C ASN A 100 27.93 11.70 34.00
N PRO A 101 27.35 11.79 32.79
CA PRO A 101 28.12 12.02 31.57
C PRO A 101 29.04 13.25 31.63
N ILE A 102 28.62 14.30 32.35
CA ILE A 102 29.35 15.56 32.43
C ILE A 102 30.68 15.36 33.18
N SER A 103 30.67 14.59 34.27
CA SER A 103 31.79 14.43 35.19
C SER A 103 32.47 13.04 35.10
N HIS A 104 31.98 12.14 34.25
CA HIS A 104 32.49 10.78 34.08
C HIS A 104 34.01 10.72 33.85
N HIS A 105 34.53 11.64 33.05
CA HIS A 105 35.97 11.77 32.77
C HIS A 105 36.83 11.94 34.02
N VAL A 106 36.28 12.51 35.11
CA VAL A 106 36.95 12.64 36.41
C VAL A 106 37.09 11.28 37.07
N VAL A 107 35.99 10.53 37.16
CA VAL A 107 35.97 9.17 37.73
C VAL A 107 36.98 8.29 37.02
N GLN A 108 36.99 8.35 35.69
CA GLN A 108 37.91 7.62 34.84
C GLN A 108 39.37 7.98 35.08
N ALA A 109 39.69 9.27 35.18
CA ALA A 109 41.05 9.73 35.44
C ALA A 109 41.57 9.25 36.81
N TYR A 110 40.76 9.36 37.86
CA TYR A 110 41.14 8.92 39.21
C TYR A 110 41.20 7.40 39.34
N SER A 111 40.24 6.67 38.77
CA SER A 111 40.21 5.21 38.73
C SER A 111 41.51 4.65 38.13
N ASN A 112 41.90 5.17 36.96
CA ASN A 112 43.11 4.76 36.26
C ASN A 112 44.40 5.21 36.95
N ALA A 113 44.45 6.43 37.49
CA ALA A 113 45.64 6.95 38.16
C ALA A 113 45.92 6.24 39.50
N LEU A 114 44.87 5.89 40.24
CA LEU A 114 44.98 5.27 41.57
C LEU A 114 44.92 3.73 41.52
N HIS A 115 44.62 3.12 40.37
CA HIS A 115 44.26 1.70 40.24
C HIS A 115 43.11 1.33 41.18
N LEU A 116 42.12 2.22 41.33
CA LEU A 116 40.99 2.04 42.24
C LEU A 116 39.82 1.41 41.47
N PRO A 117 39.36 0.19 41.81
CA PRO A 117 38.16 -0.42 41.24
C PRO A 117 36.93 0.43 41.55
N VAL A 118 36.29 0.93 40.49
CA VAL A 118 35.06 1.72 40.58
C VAL A 118 33.92 0.93 39.96
N PHE A 119 32.90 0.63 40.75
CA PHE A 119 31.65 0.04 40.29
C PHE A 119 30.69 1.15 39.83
N VAL A 120 30.41 1.14 38.54
CA VAL A 120 29.47 2.05 37.88
C VAL A 120 28.11 1.36 37.81
N LEU A 121 27.12 1.96 38.48
CA LEU A 121 25.80 1.35 38.66
C LEU A 121 24.84 1.59 37.49
N ASN A 122 25.00 2.66 36.73
CA ASN A 122 24.17 3.00 35.56
C ASN A 122 24.87 2.71 34.23
N VAL A 123 24.15 2.89 33.11
CA VAL A 123 24.57 2.42 31.79
C VAL A 123 25.86 3.09 31.31
N ALA A 124 26.77 2.27 30.76
CA ALA A 124 28.05 2.72 30.23
C ALA A 124 27.86 3.63 28.99
N THR A 125 28.39 4.84 29.05
CA THR A 125 28.14 5.90 28.07
C THR A 125 29.10 5.89 26.88
N ARG A 126 30.14 5.04 26.82
CA ARG A 126 31.03 4.96 25.65
C ARG A 126 31.39 3.54 25.28
N HIS A 127 30.93 3.09 24.12
CA HIS A 127 31.26 1.77 23.54
C HIS A 127 32.49 1.81 22.60
N GLN A 128 33.09 2.97 22.36
CA GLN A 128 34.23 3.08 21.45
C GLN A 128 35.34 3.94 22.09
N LEU A 129 36.51 3.29 22.31
CA LEU A 129 37.82 3.79 22.81
C LEU A 129 38.05 3.72 24.33
N PRO A 130 39.33 3.55 24.73
CA PRO A 130 40.04 2.27 24.97
C PRO A 130 39.59 1.55 26.25
N SER A 131 40.00 0.29 26.42
CA SER A 131 39.73 -0.55 27.61
C SER A 131 40.02 0.21 28.90
N TYR A 132 39.00 0.41 29.76
CA TYR A 132 39.15 1.04 31.07
C TYR A 132 39.42 -0.04 32.12
N PRO A 133 40.67 -0.19 32.58
CA PRO A 133 41.07 -1.38 33.33
C PRO A 133 40.49 -1.47 34.74
N PHE A 134 39.92 -0.39 35.30
CA PHE A 134 39.43 -0.35 36.69
C PHE A 134 37.97 0.06 36.85
N GLU A 135 37.22 0.23 35.77
CA GLU A 135 35.78 0.54 35.83
C GLU A 135 34.95 -0.73 35.60
N ILE A 136 34.14 -1.09 36.59
CA ILE A 136 33.25 -2.25 36.53
C ILE A 136 31.84 -1.76 36.25
N HIS A 137 31.31 -2.08 35.07
CA HIS A 137 29.98 -1.67 34.67
C HIS A 137 28.97 -2.74 35.04
N MET A 138 28.13 -2.43 36.02
CA MET A 138 27.11 -3.34 36.53
C MET A 138 25.85 -3.34 35.66
N SER A 139 25.63 -2.23 34.93
CA SER A 139 24.53 -2.06 34.00
C SER A 139 24.92 -2.40 32.57
N PRO A 140 24.29 -3.41 31.96
CA PRO A 140 24.52 -3.72 30.57
C PRO A 140 23.90 -2.68 29.62
N SER A 141 24.42 -2.63 28.40
CA SER A 141 23.85 -1.82 27.33
C SER A 141 22.56 -2.44 26.79
N TYR A 142 21.48 -1.67 26.75
CA TYR A 142 20.21 -2.09 26.14
C TYR A 142 20.04 -1.61 24.69
N MET A 143 21.03 -0.90 24.15
CA MET A 143 20.94 -0.30 22.82
C MET A 143 20.89 -1.32 21.67
N PRO A 144 21.67 -2.42 21.70
CA PRO A 144 21.53 -3.49 20.71
C PRO A 144 20.11 -4.07 20.66
N ALA A 145 19.49 -4.28 21.83
CA ALA A 145 18.12 -4.76 21.95
C ALA A 145 17.09 -3.78 21.32
N ILE A 146 17.29 -2.47 21.50
CA ILE A 146 16.45 -1.43 20.84
C ILE A 146 16.62 -1.50 19.32
N THR A 147 17.85 -1.57 18.80
CA THR A 147 18.11 -1.62 17.36
C THR A 147 17.51 -2.87 16.72
N GLU A 148 17.57 -4.02 17.40
CA GLU A 148 16.92 -5.26 16.96
C GLU A 148 15.39 -5.15 17.01
N LEU A 149 14.80 -4.49 18.02
CA LEU A 149 13.35 -4.24 18.07
C LEU A 149 12.88 -3.31 16.94
N ILE A 150 13.64 -2.27 16.62
CA ILE A 150 13.36 -1.38 15.46
C ILE A 150 13.37 -2.20 14.17
N ASN A 151 14.35 -3.10 14.01
CA ASN A 151 14.43 -4.03 12.88
C ASN A 151 13.28 -5.03 12.86
N PHE A 152 12.92 -5.61 14.00
CA PHE A 152 11.82 -6.56 14.17
C PHE A 152 10.48 -5.94 13.75
N TYR A 153 10.19 -4.72 14.21
CA TYR A 153 9.00 -3.99 13.80
C TYR A 153 9.08 -3.36 12.40
N ARG A 154 10.24 -3.43 11.73
CA ARG A 154 10.50 -2.86 10.40
C ARG A 154 10.18 -1.36 10.32
N TRP A 155 10.54 -0.63 11.37
CA TRP A 155 10.33 0.81 11.43
C TRP A 155 11.26 1.53 10.46
N ARG A 156 10.69 2.33 9.55
CA ARG A 156 11.45 3.14 8.57
C ARG A 156 11.63 4.59 8.99
N ARG A 157 10.77 5.06 9.88
CA ARG A 157 10.79 6.42 10.43
C ARG A 157 10.51 6.34 11.92
N ILE A 158 11.34 7.00 12.72
CA ILE A 158 11.20 7.07 14.18
C ILE A 158 11.36 8.50 14.67
N PHE A 159 10.64 8.83 15.74
CA PHE A 159 10.89 10.02 16.55
C PHE A 159 11.71 9.63 17.77
N TYR A 160 12.89 10.22 17.92
CA TYR A 160 13.79 9.94 19.03
C TYR A 160 13.73 11.08 20.06
N ILE A 161 13.27 10.78 21.27
CA ILE A 161 13.06 11.74 22.35
C ILE A 161 14.04 11.44 23.49
N PHE A 162 14.84 12.42 23.90
CA PHE A 162 15.82 12.28 24.98
C PHE A 162 15.96 13.55 25.83
N ASP A 163 16.53 13.45 27.04
CA ASP A 163 16.70 14.59 27.98
C ASP A 163 18.17 14.95 28.27
N SER A 164 19.06 13.98 28.23
CA SER A 164 20.46 14.07 28.65
C SER A 164 21.43 13.77 27.52
N ASP A 165 22.70 14.16 27.68
CA ASP A 165 23.71 13.93 26.64
C ASP A 165 23.99 12.43 26.40
N ASP A 166 23.67 11.55 27.36
CA ASP A 166 23.66 10.09 27.19
C ASP A 166 22.75 9.64 26.04
N GLY A 167 21.62 10.33 25.87
CA GLY A 167 20.69 10.08 24.77
C GLY A 167 21.32 10.30 23.39
N LEU A 168 22.32 11.18 23.26
CA LEU A 168 23.02 11.40 21.99
C LEU A 168 23.96 10.24 21.65
N ILE A 169 24.55 9.61 22.65
CA ILE A 169 25.46 8.47 22.47
C ILE A 169 24.65 7.24 22.04
N HIS A 170 23.50 7.01 22.68
CA HIS A 170 22.54 6.00 22.27
C HIS A 170 22.04 6.23 20.84
N LEU A 171 21.80 7.49 20.45
CA LEU A 171 21.41 7.85 19.10
C LEU A 171 22.51 7.52 18.07
N GLN A 172 23.78 7.77 18.40
CA GLN A 172 24.91 7.40 17.54
C GLN A 172 24.94 5.89 17.26
N HIS A 173 24.73 5.06 18.29
CA HIS A 173 24.65 3.60 18.12
C HIS A 173 23.52 3.18 17.17
N ILE A 174 22.36 3.85 17.23
CA ILE A 174 21.27 3.61 16.28
C ILE A 174 21.74 3.96 14.86
N TYR A 175 22.32 5.13 14.63
CA TYR A 175 22.81 5.49 13.29
C TYR A 175 23.84 4.50 12.75
N ASP A 176 24.84 4.11 13.55
CA ASP A 176 25.89 3.17 13.14
C ASP A 176 25.31 1.80 12.74
N SER A 177 24.25 1.36 13.43
CA SER A 177 23.57 0.09 13.14
C SER A 177 22.79 0.10 11.82
N PHE A 178 22.29 1.26 11.38
CA PHE A 178 21.45 1.39 10.18
C PHE A 178 22.18 1.99 8.96
N ASN A 179 23.39 2.54 9.13
CA ASN A 179 24.16 3.23 8.08
C ASN A 179 24.52 2.32 6.89
N ASN A 180 24.76 1.03 7.13
CA ASN A 180 25.15 0.06 6.09
C ASN A 180 23.96 -0.73 5.49
N SER A 181 22.73 -0.41 5.89
CA SER A 181 21.53 -1.11 5.43
C SER A 181 21.00 -0.52 4.12
N SER A 182 20.39 -1.34 3.26
CA SER A 182 19.83 -0.89 1.98
C SER A 182 18.61 0.04 2.12
N ASP A 183 17.98 0.06 3.29
CA ASP A 183 16.83 0.88 3.65
C ASP A 183 17.23 1.82 4.83
N PRO A 184 17.62 3.08 4.58
CA PRO A 184 18.05 3.98 5.65
C PRO A 184 16.88 4.37 6.58
N LEU A 185 17.15 4.36 7.89
CA LEU A 185 16.20 4.77 8.93
C LEU A 185 16.12 6.30 9.02
N GLU A 186 14.94 6.88 8.83
CA GLU A 186 14.70 8.31 9.05
C GLU A 186 14.48 8.57 10.55
N VAL A 187 15.40 9.30 11.19
CA VAL A 187 15.32 9.62 12.62
C VAL A 187 15.05 11.11 12.82
N VAL A 188 13.94 11.43 13.48
CA VAL A 188 13.59 12.80 13.87
C VAL A 188 13.89 12.98 15.35
N VAL A 189 14.94 13.75 15.65
CA VAL A 189 15.49 13.90 17.00
C VAL A 189 14.86 15.08 17.74
N ARG A 190 14.53 14.90 19.02
CA ARG A 190 13.95 15.90 19.91
C ARG A 190 14.53 15.81 21.32
N ARG A 191 15.07 16.91 21.82
CA ARG A 191 15.60 17.04 23.19
C ARG A 191 14.53 17.64 24.13
N VAL A 192 14.46 17.13 25.36
CA VAL A 192 13.52 17.52 26.41
C VAL A 192 14.29 18.22 27.52
N ASP A 193 14.33 19.56 27.48
CA ASP A 193 15.05 20.37 28.47
C ASP A 193 14.14 20.96 29.56
N ASP A 194 12.88 21.25 29.24
CA ASP A 194 11.94 21.94 30.14
C ASP A 194 10.49 21.46 29.97
N ILE A 195 9.72 21.46 31.07
CA ILE A 195 8.35 20.95 31.18
C ILE A 195 7.39 21.73 30.28
N GLU A 196 7.54 23.06 30.20
CA GLU A 196 6.66 23.91 29.41
C GLU A 196 6.93 23.75 27.91
N ASN A 197 8.21 23.68 27.55
CA ASN A 197 8.64 23.36 26.19
C ASN A 197 8.25 21.94 25.76
N THR A 198 8.23 20.98 26.70
CA THR A 198 7.81 19.59 26.46
C THR A 198 6.37 19.53 25.94
N HIS A 199 5.45 20.30 26.54
CA HIS A 199 4.04 20.34 26.09
C HIS A 199 3.91 20.80 24.64
N LYS A 200 4.62 21.87 24.30
CA LYS A 200 4.59 22.48 22.97
C LYS A 200 5.22 21.54 21.94
N MET A 201 6.35 20.93 22.27
CA MET A 201 7.03 19.93 21.44
C MET A 201 6.12 18.73 21.16
N LEU A 202 5.49 18.16 22.20
CA LEU A 202 4.58 17.03 22.05
C LEU A 202 3.34 17.40 21.21
N ARG A 203 2.78 18.60 21.36
CA ARG A 203 1.70 19.08 20.48
C ARG A 203 2.13 19.25 19.02
N GLN A 204 3.34 19.75 18.77
CA GLN A 204 3.87 19.86 17.42
C GLN A 204 4.04 18.47 16.79
N LEU A 205 4.53 17.49 17.57
CA LEU A 205 4.55 16.09 17.14
C LEU A 205 3.15 15.53 16.92
N ASP A 206 2.16 15.94 17.74
CA ASP A 206 0.78 15.51 17.60
C ASP A 206 0.11 15.99 16.29
N GLN A 207 0.58 17.11 15.72
CA GLN A 207 0.02 17.72 14.52
C GLN A 207 0.57 17.15 13.21
N LEU A 208 1.62 16.33 13.23
CA LEU A 208 2.26 15.81 12.01
C LEU A 208 1.45 14.69 11.35
N GLU A 209 0.88 14.89 10.16
CA GLU A 209 0.04 13.90 9.46
C GLU A 209 0.76 12.56 9.18
N GLY A 210 0.14 11.42 9.52
CA GLY A 210 0.66 10.05 9.29
C GLY A 210 -0.12 8.96 10.04
N ALA A 211 -0.10 7.71 9.52
CA ALA A 211 -0.96 6.62 9.99
C ALA A 211 -0.55 5.98 11.33
N THR A 212 0.75 5.93 11.65
CA THR A 212 1.28 5.44 12.94
C THR A 212 2.55 6.20 13.32
N ARG A 213 2.68 6.58 14.60
CA ARG A 213 3.83 7.33 15.12
C ARG A 213 4.68 6.44 16.02
N ASN A 214 5.84 6.08 15.49
CA ASN A 214 6.84 5.25 16.14
C ASN A 214 7.80 6.16 16.92
N ILE A 215 7.82 6.03 18.25
CA ILE A 215 8.55 6.94 19.13
C ILE A 215 9.49 6.12 20.01
N VAL A 216 10.77 6.43 19.96
CA VAL A 216 11.79 5.89 20.87
C VAL A 216 12.09 6.95 21.91
N VAL A 217 11.96 6.59 23.18
CA VAL A 217 12.15 7.50 24.32
C VAL A 217 13.31 6.99 25.16
N VAL A 218 14.29 7.84 25.43
CA VAL A 218 15.47 7.54 26.24
C VAL A 218 15.68 8.67 27.26
N MET A 219 15.32 8.43 28.52
CA MET A 219 15.47 9.42 29.60
C MET A 219 16.57 9.01 30.58
N SER A 220 17.20 10.00 31.22
CA SER A 220 18.26 9.84 32.21
C SER A 220 17.84 9.13 33.50
N SER A 221 16.57 9.29 33.91
CA SER A 221 16.08 8.75 35.18
C SER A 221 14.60 8.35 35.12
N THR A 222 14.20 7.46 36.04
CA THR A 222 12.79 7.06 36.22
C THR A 222 11.89 8.27 36.54
N SER A 223 12.44 9.29 37.21
CA SER A 223 11.70 10.54 37.50
C SER A 223 11.38 11.33 36.23
N ALA A 224 12.33 11.41 35.29
CA ALA A 224 12.15 12.07 33.99
C ALA A 224 11.10 11.32 33.14
N TYR A 225 11.16 9.98 33.13
CA TYR A 225 10.12 9.16 32.48
C TYR A 225 8.72 9.46 33.03
N ARG A 226 8.54 9.53 34.35
CA ARG A 226 7.22 9.85 34.94
C ARG A 226 6.71 11.22 34.50
N ARG A 227 7.57 12.25 34.51
CA ARG A 227 7.22 13.60 34.05
C ARG A 227 6.77 13.60 32.59
N LEU A 228 7.52 12.93 31.71
CA LEU A 228 7.19 12.84 30.29
C LEU A 228 5.90 12.06 30.04
N LEU A 229 5.70 10.92 30.69
CA LEU A 229 4.48 10.10 30.55
C LEU A 229 3.23 10.86 30.99
N HIS A 230 3.30 11.61 32.10
CA HIS A 230 2.20 12.51 32.48
C HIS A 230 1.87 13.51 31.37
N LYS A 231 2.89 14.08 30.72
CA LYS A 231 2.69 15.07 29.67
C LYS A 231 2.16 14.49 28.35
N ILE A 232 2.55 13.28 28.02
CA ILE A 232 2.01 12.52 26.88
C ILE A 232 0.49 12.32 27.04
N MET A 233 0.03 12.04 28.26
CA MET A 233 -1.40 11.93 28.56
C MET A 233 -2.11 13.28 28.43
N ASP A 234 -1.54 14.37 28.96
CA ASP A 234 -2.12 15.73 28.86
C ASP A 234 -2.35 16.17 27.41
N VAL A 235 -1.47 15.76 26.48
CA VAL A 235 -1.56 16.09 25.05
C VAL A 235 -2.51 15.14 24.31
N GLY A 236 -2.84 13.98 24.89
CA GLY A 236 -3.67 12.96 24.24
C GLY A 236 -2.92 12.08 23.25
N MET A 237 -1.60 11.93 23.44
CA MET A 237 -0.74 11.04 22.66
C MET A 237 -0.76 9.59 23.18
N ASN A 238 -1.78 9.20 23.93
CA ASN A 238 -1.99 7.86 24.47
C ASN A 238 -3.00 7.03 23.66
N LYS A 239 -3.19 7.36 22.37
CA LYS A 239 -4.15 6.72 21.44
C LYS A 239 -3.55 5.55 20.66
N ASP A 240 -4.36 4.81 19.92
CA ASP A 240 -4.03 3.59 19.17
C ASP A 240 -3.02 3.78 18.03
N HIS A 241 -2.90 4.98 17.46
CA HIS A 241 -1.92 5.26 16.41
C HIS A 241 -0.49 5.55 16.92
N TYR A 242 -0.22 5.39 18.22
CA TYR A 242 1.09 5.58 18.83
C TYR A 242 1.75 4.27 19.26
N HIS A 243 3.04 4.14 19.00
CA HIS A 243 3.86 3.04 19.50
C HIS A 243 5.16 3.59 20.11
N TYR A 244 5.31 3.40 21.42
CA TYR A 244 6.48 3.82 22.18
C TYR A 244 7.43 2.65 22.45
N ILE A 245 8.73 2.86 22.26
CA ILE A 245 9.80 2.04 22.84
C ILE A 245 10.45 2.87 23.94
N LEU A 246 10.42 2.39 25.18
CA LEU A 246 11.05 3.03 26.34
C LEU A 246 12.42 2.40 26.58
N GLY A 247 13.48 3.21 26.50
CA GLY A 247 14.86 2.79 26.74
C GLY A 247 15.20 2.73 28.22
N GLY A 248 15.56 1.57 28.72
CA GLY A 248 15.91 1.38 30.12
C GLY A 248 15.80 -0.08 30.53
N LEU A 249 16.35 -0.40 31.69
CA LEU A 249 16.46 -1.78 32.18
C LEU A 249 15.29 -2.21 33.09
N SER A 250 14.35 -1.31 33.40
CA SER A 250 13.26 -1.59 34.36
C SER A 250 11.97 -0.84 34.04
N ILE A 251 11.29 -1.25 32.95
CA ILE A 251 9.99 -0.68 32.58
C ILE A 251 8.90 -0.91 33.65
N ALA A 252 9.00 -1.96 34.47
CA ALA A 252 8.00 -2.26 35.51
C ALA A 252 7.97 -1.25 36.67
N GLU A 253 8.94 -0.33 36.76
CA GLU A 253 8.95 0.77 37.73
C GLU A 253 8.07 1.96 37.34
N LEU A 254 7.66 2.01 36.06
CA LEU A 254 6.82 3.06 35.51
C LEU A 254 5.34 2.72 35.74
N ASP A 255 4.56 3.72 36.15
CA ASP A 255 3.11 3.54 36.30
C ASP A 255 2.42 3.71 34.94
N LEU A 256 2.24 2.60 34.23
CA LEU A 256 1.64 2.57 32.89
C LEU A 256 0.13 2.28 32.91
N ARG A 257 -0.51 2.25 34.09
CA ARG A 257 -1.94 1.92 34.23
C ARG A 257 -2.85 2.86 33.45
N ASN A 258 -2.51 4.13 33.36
CA ASN A 258 -3.33 5.10 32.62
C ASN A 258 -3.23 4.94 31.08
N PHE A 259 -2.30 4.12 30.59
CA PHE A 259 -2.10 3.85 29.17
C PHE A 259 -2.78 2.55 28.70
N THR A 260 -3.27 1.69 29.61
CA THR A 260 -3.86 0.38 29.27
C THR A 260 -5.11 0.48 28.38
N TYR A 261 -5.91 1.53 28.56
CA TYR A 261 -7.19 1.71 27.87
C TYR A 261 -7.13 2.69 26.70
N GLY A 262 -5.98 3.35 26.50
CA GLY A 262 -5.82 4.34 25.43
C GLY A 262 -5.63 3.73 24.04
N GLY A 263 -5.27 2.45 23.95
CA GLY A 263 -4.98 1.76 22.68
C GLY A 263 -3.53 1.86 22.23
N VAL A 264 -2.73 2.73 22.88
CA VAL A 264 -1.29 2.87 22.63
C VAL A 264 -0.54 1.57 22.91
N THR A 265 0.49 1.32 22.11
CA THR A 265 1.43 0.22 22.37
C THR A 265 2.70 0.77 23.01
N ILE A 266 3.11 0.21 24.15
CA ILE A 266 4.36 0.60 24.84
C ILE A 266 5.20 -0.65 25.02
N THR A 267 6.41 -0.66 24.49
CA THR A 267 7.39 -1.74 24.64
C THR A 267 8.59 -1.24 25.44
N GLY A 268 9.19 -2.08 26.27
CA GLY A 268 10.45 -1.78 26.95
C GLY A 268 11.06 -3.03 27.57
N PHE A 269 12.14 -2.86 28.31
CA PHE A 269 12.95 -3.98 28.81
C PHE A 269 12.92 -4.08 30.32
N GLN A 270 13.11 -5.31 30.80
CA GLN A 270 13.18 -5.63 32.21
C GLN A 270 14.33 -6.62 32.44
N ILE A 271 15.35 -6.22 33.20
CA ILE A 271 16.44 -7.11 33.62
C ILE A 271 16.12 -7.80 34.96
N VAL A 272 15.45 -7.10 35.88
CA VAL A 272 15.14 -7.63 37.20
C VAL A 272 13.88 -8.48 37.15
N ASN A 273 14.02 -9.79 37.37
CA ASN A 273 12.87 -10.67 37.51
C ASN A 273 12.22 -10.48 38.89
N ARG A 274 11.17 -9.64 38.92
CA ARG A 274 10.41 -9.34 40.15
C ARG A 274 9.63 -10.53 40.73
N ASN A 275 9.50 -11.61 39.98
CA ASN A 275 8.85 -12.84 40.46
C ASN A 275 9.81 -13.77 41.22
N SER A 276 11.11 -13.53 41.18
CA SER A 276 12.12 -14.36 41.85
C SER A 276 11.90 -14.43 43.37
N PRO A 277 12.10 -15.60 43.99
CA PRO A 277 11.90 -15.77 45.43
C PRO A 277 12.88 -14.92 46.24
N SER A 278 14.14 -14.81 45.80
CA SER A 278 15.18 -14.01 46.45
C SER A 278 14.82 -12.52 46.51
N LEU A 279 14.31 -11.95 45.41
CA LEU A 279 13.89 -10.55 45.40
C LEU A 279 12.61 -10.33 46.20
N LYS A 280 11.65 -11.28 46.18
CA LYS A 280 10.43 -11.19 47.01
C LYS A 280 10.77 -11.20 48.50
N GLN A 281 11.71 -12.04 48.91
CA GLN A 281 12.21 -12.08 50.28
C GLN A 281 12.94 -10.78 50.65
N LEU A 282 13.80 -10.28 49.76
CA LEU A 282 14.50 -9.01 49.97
C LEU A 282 13.50 -7.84 50.11
N GLN A 283 12.53 -7.75 49.20
CA GLN A 283 11.49 -6.72 49.24
C GLN A 283 10.62 -6.84 50.50
N HIS A 284 10.32 -8.05 50.96
CA HIS A 284 9.58 -8.26 52.20
C HIS A 284 10.36 -7.72 53.40
N ASN A 285 11.66 -8.03 53.50
CA ASN A 285 12.52 -7.52 54.57
C ASN A 285 12.72 -6.00 54.47
N TRP A 286 12.86 -5.47 53.25
CA TRP A 286 12.98 -4.04 52.97
C TRP A 286 11.74 -3.26 53.45
N ASN A 287 10.55 -3.85 53.29
CA ASN A 287 9.30 -3.24 53.74
C ASN A 287 9.10 -3.26 55.26
N GLN A 288 9.86 -4.08 55.99
CA GLN A 288 9.80 -4.14 57.47
C GLN A 288 10.77 -3.15 58.13
N LEU A 289 11.68 -2.52 57.38
CA LEU A 289 12.60 -1.53 57.92
C LEU A 289 11.85 -0.25 58.27
N SER A 290 12.23 0.39 59.39
CA SER A 290 11.65 1.67 59.78
C SER A 290 12.10 2.78 58.84
N THR A 291 11.14 3.51 58.28
CA THR A 291 11.38 4.65 57.37
C THR A 291 12.17 5.79 58.01
N ASP A 292 12.14 5.92 59.33
CA ASP A 292 12.85 6.97 60.08
C ASP A 292 14.38 6.72 60.14
N LEU A 293 14.80 5.45 60.12
CA LEU A 293 16.22 5.06 60.17
C LEU A 293 16.77 4.71 58.78
N TRP A 294 15.88 4.28 57.88
CA TRP A 294 16.20 3.82 56.53
C TRP A 294 15.35 4.60 55.54
N SER A 295 15.87 5.75 55.08
CA SER A 295 15.21 6.57 54.07
C SER A 295 15.02 5.78 52.77
N GLY A 296 13.79 5.75 52.25
CA GLY A 296 13.42 4.94 51.08
C GLY A 296 12.98 3.49 51.39
N ALA A 297 13.05 3.06 52.65
CA ALA A 297 12.44 1.79 53.07
C ALA A 297 10.92 1.77 52.83
N GLY A 298 10.37 0.61 52.46
CA GLY A 298 8.93 0.46 52.18
C GLY A 298 8.48 0.83 50.77
N GLN A 299 9.34 1.45 49.95
CA GLN A 299 9.09 1.63 48.51
C GLN A 299 9.54 0.39 47.72
N LYS A 300 9.04 0.26 46.47
CA LYS A 300 9.51 -0.79 45.57
C LYS A 300 10.96 -0.51 45.21
N LEU A 301 11.83 -1.52 45.36
CA LEU A 301 13.24 -1.41 44.99
C LEU A 301 13.39 -1.03 43.52
N SER A 302 14.20 0.00 43.27
CA SER A 302 14.62 0.44 41.93
C SER A 302 15.72 -0.47 41.39
N TYR A 303 15.94 -0.42 40.09
CA TYR A 303 17.04 -1.15 39.45
C TYR A 303 18.41 -0.77 40.04
N ASP A 304 18.68 0.52 40.24
CA ASP A 304 19.97 0.98 40.77
C ASP A 304 20.22 0.45 42.19
N GLU A 305 19.17 0.39 43.02
CA GLU A 305 19.21 -0.22 44.36
C GLU A 305 19.48 -1.73 44.28
N VAL A 306 18.86 -2.44 43.33
CA VAL A 306 19.10 -3.87 43.11
C VAL A 306 20.53 -4.13 42.60
N ALA A 307 21.02 -3.29 41.69
CA ALA A 307 22.37 -3.39 41.15
C ALA A 307 23.43 -3.27 42.24
N ILE A 308 23.21 -2.43 43.27
CA ILE A 308 24.09 -2.31 44.44
C ILE A 308 24.29 -3.65 45.16
N PHE A 309 23.23 -4.41 45.40
CA PHE A 309 23.33 -5.71 46.09
C PHE A 309 24.20 -6.70 45.30
N ASP A 310 24.02 -6.74 43.98
CA ASP A 310 24.83 -7.57 43.09
C ASP A 310 26.27 -7.07 43.00
N SER A 311 26.48 -5.76 43.04
CA SER A 311 27.82 -5.14 43.02
C SER A 311 28.61 -5.52 44.28
N ILE A 312 27.98 -5.46 45.45
CA ILE A 312 28.58 -5.86 46.72
C ILE A 312 28.86 -7.37 46.72
N SER A 313 27.93 -8.18 46.22
CA SER A 313 28.12 -9.62 46.11
C SER A 313 29.26 -9.98 45.14
N THR A 314 29.43 -9.19 44.08
CA THR A 314 30.55 -9.31 43.12
C THR A 314 31.88 -9.03 43.80
N LEU A 315 31.97 -7.92 44.54
CA LEU A 315 33.18 -7.57 45.27
C LEU A 315 33.53 -8.62 46.32
N LEU A 316 32.54 -9.11 47.07
CA LEU A 316 32.71 -10.17 48.06
C LEU A 316 33.22 -11.47 47.43
N SER A 317 32.62 -11.89 46.32
CA SER A 317 33.04 -13.08 45.57
C SER A 317 34.47 -12.92 45.05
N ALA A 318 34.83 -11.74 44.55
CA ALA A 318 36.19 -11.45 44.09
C ALA A 318 37.20 -11.52 45.25
N LEU A 319 36.87 -10.97 46.42
CA LEU A 319 37.72 -11.04 47.61
C LEU A 319 37.88 -12.47 48.12
N GLU A 320 36.84 -13.28 48.04
CA GLU A 320 36.89 -14.72 48.37
C GLU A 320 37.78 -15.50 47.39
N ILE A 321 37.68 -15.24 46.09
CA ILE A 321 38.58 -15.83 45.08
C ILE A 321 40.03 -15.44 45.37
N MET A 322 40.30 -14.17 45.64
CA MET A 322 41.65 -13.70 45.99
C MET A 322 42.19 -14.39 47.24
N TYR A 323 41.35 -14.57 48.26
CA TYR A 323 41.74 -15.24 49.49
C TYR A 323 42.00 -16.72 49.29
N ARG A 324 41.22 -17.39 48.44
CA ARG A 324 41.42 -18.79 48.07
C ARG A 324 42.70 -19.00 47.28
N ASP A 325 43.01 -18.09 46.35
CA ASP A 325 44.18 -18.18 45.48
C ASP A 325 45.49 -17.88 46.24
N ASP A 326 45.45 -16.96 47.20
CA ASP A 326 46.56 -16.71 48.14
C ASP A 326 46.04 -16.28 49.53
N SER A 327 46.15 -17.20 50.50
CA SER A 327 45.68 -16.98 51.88
C SER A 327 46.41 -15.82 52.58
N ASN A 328 47.56 -15.41 52.04
CA ASN A 328 48.40 -14.33 52.52
C ASN A 328 48.27 -13.03 51.68
N VAL A 329 47.32 -12.93 50.75
CA VAL A 329 47.08 -11.69 49.96
C VAL A 329 46.90 -10.47 50.87
N PHE A 330 46.24 -10.68 52.01
CA PHE A 330 46.01 -9.64 53.02
C PHE A 330 46.98 -9.73 54.21
N SER A 331 48.01 -10.58 54.16
CA SER A 331 48.96 -10.77 55.28
C SER A 331 49.78 -9.49 55.56
N GLY A 332 50.18 -8.74 54.52
CA GLY A 332 50.81 -7.43 54.65
C GLY A 332 49.91 -6.37 55.31
N ALA A 333 48.60 -6.51 55.19
CA ALA A 333 47.61 -5.66 55.85
C ALA A 333 47.45 -5.96 57.35
N SER A 334 47.63 -7.22 57.73
CA SER A 334 47.19 -7.74 59.03
C SER A 334 48.18 -7.56 60.19
N GLY A 335 49.44 -7.17 59.91
CA GLY A 335 50.45 -7.00 60.96
C GLY A 335 50.60 -5.57 61.51
N ARG A 336 50.29 -4.54 60.71
CA ARG A 336 50.49 -3.11 61.08
C ARG A 336 49.50 -2.12 60.44
N GLY A 337 48.41 -2.60 59.81
CA GLY A 337 47.45 -1.72 59.11
C GLY A 337 47.97 -1.10 57.82
N ARG A 338 49.12 -1.57 57.29
CA ARG A 338 49.74 -1.06 56.07
C ARG A 338 49.24 -1.85 54.86
N LEU A 339 48.18 -1.35 54.23
CA LEU A 339 47.57 -1.89 53.02
C LEU A 339 48.20 -1.36 51.74
N TRP A 340 48.81 -0.17 51.83
CA TRP A 340 49.50 0.52 50.75
C TRP A 340 51.00 0.53 51.00
N ASN A 341 51.81 0.69 49.96
CA ASN A 341 53.27 0.65 49.96
C ASN A 341 53.91 1.52 51.09
N ASN A 342 53.99 0.97 52.31
CA ASN A 342 54.31 1.62 53.58
C ASN A 342 53.37 2.73 54.13
N THR A 343 52.18 2.96 53.55
CA THR A 343 51.17 3.93 54.04
C THR A 343 49.79 3.29 54.23
N ASN A 344 48.92 3.93 55.03
CA ASN A 344 47.57 3.43 55.32
C ASN A 344 46.53 3.82 54.25
N SER A 345 46.87 4.72 53.33
CA SER A 345 45.93 5.30 52.36
C SER A 345 46.62 5.91 51.13
N VAL A 346 45.80 6.23 50.12
CA VAL A 346 46.20 6.93 48.89
C VAL A 346 45.77 8.36 49.00
N HIS A 347 46.74 9.26 49.02
CA HIS A 347 46.47 10.67 48.80
C HIS A 347 46.51 10.93 47.29
N CYS A 348 45.59 11.76 46.80
CA CYS A 348 45.57 12.20 45.40
C CYS A 348 46.63 13.27 45.08
N THR A 349 47.25 13.86 46.09
CA THR A 349 48.14 15.01 45.98
C THR A 349 49.64 14.75 45.84
N PRO A 350 50.23 13.61 46.29
CA PRO A 350 51.67 13.39 46.17
C PRO A 350 52.06 13.06 44.72
N TYR A 351 53.17 13.63 44.27
CA TYR A 351 53.79 13.31 42.98
C TYR A 351 55.18 12.67 43.21
N PRO A 352 55.49 11.50 42.61
CA PRO A 352 54.63 10.68 41.75
C PRO A 352 53.51 9.98 42.52
N LEU A 353 52.36 9.80 41.86
CA LEU A 353 51.22 9.06 42.42
C LEU A 353 51.62 7.60 42.65
N VAL A 354 51.24 7.05 43.81
CA VAL A 354 51.46 5.63 44.15
C VAL A 354 50.17 4.87 43.88
N SER A 355 50.19 4.02 42.85
CA SER A 355 49.04 3.19 42.47
C SER A 355 48.73 2.11 43.51
N TRP A 356 47.50 1.61 43.48
CA TRP A 356 47.08 0.53 44.35
C TRP A 356 47.61 -0.83 43.93
N VAL A 357 48.40 -1.44 44.80
CA VAL A 357 48.96 -2.79 44.56
C VAL A 357 47.87 -3.88 44.49
N LEU A 358 46.77 -3.74 45.24
CA LEU A 358 45.70 -4.75 45.22
C LEU A 358 44.64 -4.47 44.14
N GLY A 359 44.62 -3.28 43.54
CA GLY A 359 43.65 -2.90 42.52
C GLY A 359 43.64 -3.86 41.32
N ASP A 360 44.83 -4.11 40.76
CA ASP A 360 45.02 -5.06 39.65
C ASP A 360 44.60 -6.49 40.01
N LYS A 361 44.85 -6.90 41.27
CA LYS A 361 44.46 -8.24 41.76
C LYS A 361 42.95 -8.36 41.90
N ILE A 362 42.28 -7.31 42.39
CA ILE A 362 40.82 -7.28 42.53
C ILE A 362 40.15 -7.31 41.17
N VAL A 363 40.60 -6.49 40.22
CA VAL A 363 40.10 -6.52 38.83
C VAL A 363 40.26 -7.91 38.21
N LYS A 364 41.43 -8.55 38.38
CA LYS A 364 41.67 -9.90 37.89
C LYS A 364 40.74 -10.94 38.53
N ALA A 365 40.40 -10.78 39.80
CA ALA A 365 39.47 -11.64 40.49
C ALA A 365 38.01 -11.39 40.05
N ILE A 366 37.61 -10.13 39.82
CA ILE A 366 36.28 -9.77 39.31
C ILE A 366 36.02 -10.42 37.95
N LYS A 367 37.01 -10.48 37.06
CA LYS A 367 36.90 -11.18 35.77
C LYS A 367 36.61 -12.69 35.89
N GLN A 368 36.88 -13.30 37.05
CA GLN A 368 36.59 -14.71 37.32
C GLN A 368 35.27 -14.92 38.07
N VAL A 369 34.59 -13.84 38.48
CA VAL A 369 33.33 -13.93 39.21
C VAL A 369 32.23 -14.43 38.29
N ASN A 370 31.52 -15.46 38.75
CA ASN A 370 30.33 -15.99 38.10
C ASN A 370 29.36 -16.48 39.17
N PHE A 371 28.25 -15.76 39.33
CA PHE A 371 27.15 -16.16 40.22
C PHE A 371 25.81 -15.66 39.70
N THR A 372 24.72 -16.23 40.20
CA THR A 372 23.36 -15.76 39.91
C THR A 372 22.92 -14.77 40.98
N GLY A 373 22.88 -13.49 40.63
CA GLY A 373 22.41 -12.39 41.47
C GLY A 373 20.93 -12.05 41.24
N LEU A 374 20.52 -10.88 41.74
CA LEU A 374 19.16 -10.34 41.59
C LEU A 374 18.89 -9.82 40.16
N THR A 375 19.93 -9.42 39.44
CA THR A 375 19.91 -9.02 38.02
C THR A 375 20.17 -10.18 37.06
N GLY A 376 20.07 -11.43 37.53
CA GLY A 376 20.37 -12.63 36.74
C GLY A 376 21.83 -13.05 36.88
N THR A 377 22.39 -13.67 35.84
CA THR A 377 23.79 -14.12 35.85
C THR A 377 24.73 -12.91 35.80
N VAL A 378 25.65 -12.82 36.76
CA VAL A 378 26.65 -11.77 36.87
C VAL A 378 28.00 -12.34 36.45
N SER A 379 28.50 -11.88 35.30
CA SER A 379 29.82 -12.22 34.77
C SER A 379 30.35 -11.04 33.94
N PHE A 380 31.66 -10.95 33.77
CA PHE A 380 32.30 -9.80 33.11
C PHE A 380 33.18 -10.23 31.93
N ASP A 381 33.30 -9.36 30.93
CA ASP A 381 34.24 -9.49 29.82
C ASP A 381 35.64 -8.92 30.17
N ASP A 382 36.55 -8.91 29.19
CA ASP A 382 37.89 -8.36 29.37
C ASP A 382 37.90 -6.84 29.64
N ASN A 383 36.83 -6.13 29.27
CA ASN A 383 36.63 -4.69 29.49
C ASN A 383 35.77 -4.40 30.72
N LEU A 384 35.53 -5.41 31.59
CA LEU A 384 34.73 -5.28 32.81
C LEU A 384 33.28 -4.83 32.56
N GLN A 385 32.73 -5.14 31.37
CA GLN A 385 31.33 -5.04 31.03
C GLN A 385 30.60 -6.34 31.36
N ARG A 386 29.33 -6.25 31.73
CA ARG A 386 28.48 -7.43 31.95
C ARG A 386 28.40 -8.28 30.67
N LYS A 387 28.63 -9.57 30.79
CA LYS A 387 28.48 -10.58 29.73
C LYS A 387 27.33 -11.54 30.04
N ASN A 388 26.72 -12.10 28.99
CA ASN A 388 25.66 -13.11 29.06
C ASN A 388 24.41 -12.54 29.76
N VAL A 389 24.04 -11.33 29.34
CA VAL A 389 22.92 -10.58 29.87
C VAL A 389 21.64 -11.09 29.22
N LYS A 390 20.61 -11.21 30.04
CA LYS A 390 19.24 -11.52 29.60
C LYS A 390 18.34 -10.34 29.93
N LEU A 391 17.64 -9.83 28.93
CA LEU A 391 16.61 -8.80 29.06
C LEU A 391 15.25 -9.38 28.68
N ASP A 392 14.28 -9.31 29.59
CA ASP A 392 12.89 -9.62 29.25
C ASP A 392 12.28 -8.44 28.49
N VAL A 393 11.59 -8.71 27.38
CA VAL A 393 10.90 -7.71 26.56
C VAL A 393 9.44 -7.67 26.99
N LEU A 394 9.03 -6.55 27.57
CA LEU A 394 7.67 -6.35 28.05
C LEU A 394 6.89 -5.41 27.13
N GLN A 395 5.64 -5.77 26.82
CA GLN A 395 4.74 -4.97 25.99
C GLN A 395 3.41 -4.71 26.71
N LEU A 396 2.98 -3.46 26.68
CA LEU A 396 1.64 -3.01 27.03
C LEU A 396 0.80 -2.98 25.74
N SER A 397 -0.38 -3.57 25.79
CA SER A 397 -1.35 -3.60 24.68
C SER A 397 -2.76 -3.30 25.20
N TYR A 398 -3.67 -2.95 24.29
CA TYR A 398 -5.04 -2.57 24.65
C TYR A 398 -5.72 -3.61 25.54
N GLY A 399 -6.20 -3.18 26.71
CA GLY A 399 -6.94 -4.01 27.66
C GLY A 399 -6.10 -5.08 28.37
N LYS A 400 -4.79 -5.17 28.11
CA LYS A 400 -3.87 -6.10 28.76
C LYS A 400 -2.88 -5.34 29.66
N PRO A 401 -2.56 -5.87 30.86
CA PRO A 401 -1.44 -5.34 31.64
C PRO A 401 -0.12 -5.62 30.91
N LEU A 402 0.95 -4.99 31.38
CA LEU A 402 2.30 -5.19 30.87
C LEU A 402 2.67 -6.69 30.88
N GLN A 403 2.82 -7.29 29.70
CA GLN A 403 3.06 -8.73 29.51
C GLN A 403 4.45 -8.97 28.93
N ASN A 404 5.11 -10.05 29.33
CA ASN A 404 6.36 -10.50 28.71
C ASN A 404 6.06 -11.14 27.35
N ILE A 405 6.65 -10.61 26.28
CA ILE A 405 6.49 -11.06 24.90
C ILE A 405 7.73 -11.78 24.35
N GLY A 406 8.84 -11.79 25.09
CA GLY A 406 10.10 -12.31 24.56
C GLY A 406 11.29 -12.02 25.46
N GLU A 407 12.43 -12.53 25.04
CA GLU A 407 13.72 -12.33 25.70
C GLU A 407 14.76 -11.90 24.68
N TRP A 408 15.68 -11.03 25.09
CA TRP A 408 16.86 -10.66 24.32
C TRP A 408 18.10 -11.10 25.10
N THR A 409 19.05 -11.73 24.41
CA THR A 409 20.36 -12.07 24.99
C THR A 409 21.49 -11.62 24.08
N ASP A 410 22.65 -11.34 24.66
CA ASP A 410 23.84 -10.91 23.91
C ASP A 410 24.28 -11.94 22.85
N GLU A 411 23.99 -13.24 23.06
CA GLU A 411 24.45 -14.33 22.19
C GLU A 411 23.42 -14.70 21.10
N THR A 412 22.13 -14.75 21.45
CA THR A 412 21.07 -15.20 20.54
C THR A 412 20.34 -14.05 19.85
N GLY A 413 20.52 -12.81 20.32
CA GLY A 413 19.71 -11.68 19.92
C GLY A 413 18.27 -11.78 20.43
N LEU A 414 17.36 -11.09 19.76
CA LEU A 414 15.95 -10.93 20.11
C LEU A 414 15.13 -12.19 19.76
N ASP A 415 14.67 -12.91 20.78
CA ASP A 415 13.70 -14.01 20.68
C ASP A 415 12.33 -13.55 21.21
N ILE A 416 11.52 -12.99 20.32
CA ILE A 416 10.12 -12.68 20.63
C ILE A 416 9.27 -13.92 20.39
N ARG A 417 8.89 -14.55 21.50
CA ARG A 417 7.80 -15.52 21.52
C ARG A 417 6.51 -14.72 21.40
N LEU A 418 6.08 -14.49 20.17
CA LEU A 418 4.67 -14.24 19.90
C LEU A 418 3.94 -15.48 20.43
N GLU A 419 3.52 -15.45 21.69
CA GLU A 419 2.43 -16.27 22.16
C GLU A 419 1.29 -15.94 21.19
N ARG A 420 1.14 -16.78 20.16
CA ARG A 420 -0.19 -17.13 19.71
C ARG A 420 -0.95 -17.35 21.00
N PRO A 421 -2.05 -16.63 21.23
CA PRO A 421 -2.81 -16.76 22.47
C PRO A 421 -2.88 -18.25 22.80
N PRO A 422 -2.43 -18.68 23.99
CA PRO A 422 -2.57 -20.06 24.42
C PRO A 422 -4.04 -20.29 24.77
N ASP A 423 -4.88 -20.21 23.74
CA ASP A 423 -6.20 -20.81 23.59
C ASP A 423 -6.57 -20.88 22.10
N MET A 424 -5.63 -21.37 21.29
CA MET A 424 -5.90 -21.86 19.94
C MET A 424 -5.24 -23.23 19.73
N ASP A 425 -5.36 -24.08 20.75
CA ASP A 425 -5.41 -25.54 20.56
C ASP A 425 -6.03 -26.20 21.81
N LYS A 426 -7.19 -26.84 21.61
CA LYS A 426 -7.88 -27.79 22.50
C LYS A 426 -8.83 -27.25 23.59
N THR A 427 -9.70 -26.31 23.25
CA THR A 427 -11.10 -26.45 23.66
C THR A 427 -11.98 -26.59 22.42
N ILE A 428 -12.30 -27.84 22.14
CA ILE A 428 -13.38 -28.27 21.26
C ILE A 428 -14.68 -27.76 21.89
N ILE A 429 -15.06 -26.55 21.49
CA ILE A 429 -16.45 -26.27 21.15
C ILE A 429 -16.41 -26.02 19.66
N GLU A 430 -16.86 -27.00 18.89
CA GLU A 430 -17.08 -26.91 17.45
C GLU A 430 -17.89 -25.64 17.13
N ILE A 431 -17.19 -24.57 16.74
CA ILE A 431 -17.76 -23.52 15.92
C ILE A 431 -16.93 -23.53 14.65
N ASN A 432 -17.53 -24.05 13.58
CA ASN A 432 -16.98 -24.11 12.24
C ASN A 432 -16.16 -22.85 11.90
N ASN A 433 -14.84 -22.99 11.73
CA ASN A 433 -13.96 -21.90 11.33
C ASN A 433 -14.11 -21.51 9.84
N THR A 434 -15.15 -22.04 9.17
CA THR A 434 -15.51 -21.77 7.78
C THR A 434 -15.96 -20.32 7.62
N LYS A 435 -15.25 -19.55 6.79
CA LYS A 435 -15.59 -18.14 6.54
C LYS A 435 -16.79 -18.02 5.63
N ILE A 436 -17.73 -17.14 6.00
CA ILE A 436 -18.92 -16.88 5.19
C ILE A 436 -18.55 -15.79 4.17
N MET A 437 -18.48 -16.18 2.91
CA MET A 437 -18.20 -15.29 1.79
C MET A 437 -19.52 -14.87 1.14
N SER A 438 -19.86 -13.58 1.20
CA SER A 438 -21.01 -13.05 0.48
C SER A 438 -20.66 -12.62 -0.94
N THR A 439 -21.60 -12.82 -1.85
CA THR A 439 -21.49 -12.43 -3.25
C THR A 439 -22.88 -12.23 -3.89
N ILE A 440 -22.90 -11.73 -5.12
CA ILE A 440 -24.12 -11.44 -5.88
C ILE A 440 -24.19 -12.26 -7.17
N LYS A 441 -25.39 -12.77 -7.49
CA LYS A 441 -25.64 -13.56 -8.70
C LYS A 441 -25.68 -12.68 -9.95
N VAL A 442 -24.51 -12.49 -10.57
CA VAL A 442 -24.36 -11.72 -11.83
C VAL A 442 -23.39 -12.44 -12.77
N PRO A 443 -23.79 -12.76 -14.02
CA PRO A 443 -22.90 -13.36 -14.99
C PRO A 443 -21.86 -12.34 -15.52
N PRO A 444 -20.57 -12.71 -15.73
CA PRO A 444 -19.94 -14.02 -15.51
C PRO A 444 -19.30 -14.19 -14.13
N PHE A 445 -19.54 -13.27 -13.20
CA PHE A 445 -18.94 -13.30 -11.87
C PHE A 445 -19.41 -14.49 -11.04
N LEU A 446 -20.72 -14.72 -10.98
CA LEU A 446 -21.35 -15.85 -10.30
C LEU A 446 -22.57 -16.35 -11.08
N MET A 447 -22.57 -17.64 -11.42
CA MET A 447 -23.62 -18.35 -12.14
C MET A 447 -23.85 -19.71 -11.47
N TYR A 448 -25.04 -20.27 -11.66
CA TYR A 448 -25.28 -21.68 -11.33
C TYR A 448 -24.69 -22.55 -12.43
N LYS A 449 -23.99 -23.62 -12.05
CA LYS A 449 -23.56 -24.63 -13.04
C LYS A 449 -24.79 -25.24 -13.71
N VAL A 450 -24.78 -25.27 -15.03
CA VAL A 450 -25.80 -25.96 -15.81
C VAL A 450 -25.59 -27.46 -15.62
N ARG A 451 -26.61 -28.18 -15.14
CA ARG A 451 -26.55 -29.65 -15.03
C ARG A 451 -26.53 -30.24 -16.43
N HIS A 452 -25.49 -31.02 -16.76
CA HIS A 452 -25.58 -32.02 -17.81
C HIS A 452 -26.20 -33.27 -17.17
N GLU A 453 -27.26 -33.80 -17.78
CA GLU A 453 -28.03 -34.93 -17.27
C GLU A 453 -27.08 -36.11 -16.93
N ALA A 454 -27.24 -36.69 -15.72
CA ALA A 454 -26.49 -37.83 -15.13
C ALA A 454 -25.31 -37.55 -14.15
N GLY A 455 -25.46 -36.63 -13.19
CA GLY A 455 -24.51 -36.48 -12.07
C GLY A 455 -25.17 -36.25 -10.72
N GLU A 456 -24.48 -36.61 -9.63
CA GLU A 456 -24.91 -36.41 -8.24
C GLU A 456 -25.29 -34.93 -7.95
N PRO A 457 -26.22 -34.67 -7.02
CA PRO A 457 -26.58 -33.30 -6.65
C PRO A 457 -25.34 -32.58 -6.11
N LEU A 458 -24.88 -31.54 -6.83
CA LEU A 458 -23.80 -30.67 -6.33
C LEU A 458 -24.28 -30.00 -5.02
N VAL A 459 -23.54 -30.21 -3.93
CA VAL A 459 -23.80 -29.61 -2.61
C VAL A 459 -22.74 -28.54 -2.30
N GLY A 460 -23.11 -27.52 -1.51
CA GLY A 460 -22.19 -26.47 -1.07
C GLY A 460 -21.72 -25.55 -2.20
N ASN A 461 -20.42 -25.24 -2.20
CA ASN A 461 -19.77 -24.31 -3.15
C ASN A 461 -19.72 -24.84 -4.58
N ALA A 462 -19.77 -26.16 -4.77
CA ALA A 462 -19.63 -26.80 -6.08
C ALA A 462 -20.76 -26.44 -7.06
N ARG A 463 -21.89 -25.93 -6.55
CA ARG A 463 -23.07 -25.48 -7.30
C ARG A 463 -22.82 -24.23 -8.13
N PHE A 464 -21.83 -23.44 -7.75
CA PHE A 464 -21.53 -22.17 -8.38
C PHE A 464 -20.37 -22.30 -9.37
N GLU A 465 -20.40 -21.48 -10.41
CA GLU A 465 -19.28 -21.24 -11.30
C GLU A 465 -19.21 -19.76 -11.67
N GLY A 466 -18.02 -19.26 -11.98
CA GLY A 466 -17.84 -17.88 -12.39
C GLY A 466 -16.46 -17.34 -12.03
N TYR A 467 -16.19 -16.11 -12.44
CA TYR A 467 -14.92 -15.44 -12.16
C TYR A 467 -14.64 -15.33 -10.66
N VAL A 468 -15.65 -14.98 -9.86
CA VAL A 468 -15.51 -14.83 -8.40
C VAL A 468 -15.27 -16.16 -7.71
N VAL A 469 -15.85 -17.25 -8.23
CA VAL A 469 -15.65 -18.60 -7.69
C VAL A 469 -14.21 -19.05 -7.91
N ASP A 470 -13.70 -18.88 -9.12
CA ASP A 470 -12.30 -19.18 -9.45
C ASP A 470 -11.33 -18.27 -8.69
N LEU A 471 -11.67 -16.98 -8.53
CA LEU A 471 -10.86 -16.03 -7.76
C LEU A 471 -10.80 -16.41 -6.28
N ALA A 472 -11.93 -16.78 -5.68
CA ALA A 472 -11.99 -17.21 -4.28
C ALA A 472 -11.13 -18.47 -4.05
N ALA A 473 -11.19 -19.44 -4.98
CA ALA A 473 -10.34 -20.62 -4.93
C ALA A 473 -8.84 -20.25 -5.02
N LYS A 474 -8.47 -19.35 -5.93
CA LYS A 474 -7.08 -18.87 -6.06
C LYS A 474 -6.59 -18.09 -4.85
N ILE A 475 -7.47 -17.34 -4.18
CA ILE A 475 -7.14 -16.66 -2.92
C ILE A 475 -6.93 -17.70 -1.81
N ALA A 476 -7.82 -18.70 -1.72
CA ALA A 476 -7.70 -19.80 -0.75
C ALA A 476 -6.43 -20.66 -0.98
N ASP A 477 -5.99 -20.83 -2.24
CA ASP A 477 -4.74 -21.51 -2.57
C ASP A 477 -3.50 -20.75 -2.06
N GLN A 478 -3.54 -19.42 -2.02
CA GLN A 478 -2.44 -18.59 -1.50
C GLN A 478 -2.52 -18.40 0.02
N PHE A 479 -3.74 -18.39 0.57
CA PHE A 479 -4.02 -18.22 1.99
C PHE A 479 -5.04 -19.30 2.41
N PRO A 480 -4.58 -20.41 3.02
CA PRO A 480 -5.44 -21.54 3.37
C PRO A 480 -6.60 -21.10 4.27
N MET A 481 -7.81 -21.01 3.70
CA MET A 481 -9.04 -20.69 4.40
C MET A 481 -10.20 -21.53 3.84
N ASP A 482 -10.95 -22.17 4.72
CA ASP A 482 -12.22 -22.78 4.36
C ASP A 482 -13.29 -21.70 4.26
N TYR A 483 -14.11 -21.74 3.21
CA TYR A 483 -15.15 -20.74 2.99
C TYR A 483 -16.45 -21.34 2.45
N ILE A 484 -17.57 -20.67 2.71
CA ILE A 484 -18.89 -21.01 2.19
C ILE A 484 -19.44 -19.80 1.43
N ILE A 485 -19.86 -20.03 0.18
CA ILE A 485 -20.45 -18.99 -0.67
C ILE A 485 -21.92 -18.78 -0.28
N LYS A 486 -22.23 -17.61 0.27
CA LYS A 486 -23.59 -17.10 0.51
C LYS A 486 -23.96 -16.09 -0.59
N ILE A 487 -25.17 -16.18 -1.14
CA ILE A 487 -25.71 -15.15 -2.03
C ILE A 487 -26.41 -14.10 -1.16
N VAL A 488 -26.17 -12.83 -1.44
CA VAL A 488 -26.85 -11.71 -0.80
C VAL A 488 -28.38 -11.83 -0.91
N GLU A 489 -29.08 -11.65 0.20
CA GLU A 489 -30.52 -11.93 0.28
C GLU A 489 -31.38 -10.92 -0.48
N ASP A 490 -31.04 -9.63 -0.38
CA ASP A 490 -31.80 -8.55 -1.01
C ASP A 490 -31.43 -8.31 -2.48
N GLY A 491 -30.38 -8.97 -3.00
CA GLY A 491 -29.90 -8.80 -4.37
C GLY A 491 -29.23 -7.45 -4.68
N HIS A 492 -28.85 -6.66 -3.67
CA HIS A 492 -28.23 -5.34 -3.86
C HIS A 492 -26.73 -5.35 -3.52
N TYR A 493 -25.97 -4.45 -4.15
CA TYR A 493 -24.54 -4.29 -3.87
C TYR A 493 -24.26 -3.64 -2.51
N GLY A 494 -25.09 -2.67 -2.14
CA GLY A 494 -24.97 -1.89 -0.92
C GLY A 494 -24.86 -0.40 -1.20
N ALA A 495 -25.91 0.30 -0.81
CA ALA A 495 -26.10 1.74 -0.83
C ALA A 495 -26.56 2.20 0.56
N LEU A 496 -26.25 3.45 0.90
CA LEU A 496 -26.69 4.04 2.15
C LEU A 496 -28.18 4.38 2.05
N THR A 497 -28.99 3.82 2.95
CA THR A 497 -30.42 4.15 3.04
C THR A 497 -30.63 5.50 3.72
N VAL A 498 -31.85 6.06 3.60
CA VAL A 498 -32.23 7.33 4.24
C VAL A 498 -32.06 7.29 5.77
N ASN A 499 -32.16 6.10 6.36
CA ASN A 499 -32.00 5.88 7.80
C ASN A 499 -30.53 5.80 8.24
N GLY A 500 -29.57 5.98 7.32
CA GLY A 500 -28.14 5.88 7.60
C GLY A 500 -27.60 4.45 7.71
N THR A 501 -28.41 3.42 7.42
CA THR A 501 -27.98 2.01 7.42
C THR A 501 -27.62 1.53 6.02
N TRP A 502 -26.69 0.58 5.93
CA TRP A 502 -26.30 -0.06 4.67
C TRP A 502 -27.19 -1.25 4.34
N ASN A 503 -27.66 -1.34 3.10
CA ASN A 503 -28.28 -2.55 2.54
C ASN A 503 -27.26 -3.39 1.74
N GLY A 504 -27.71 -4.46 1.10
CA GLY A 504 -26.89 -5.28 0.22
C GLY A 504 -25.73 -5.99 0.92
N MET A 505 -24.74 -6.39 0.12
CA MET A 505 -23.52 -7.01 0.61
C MET A 505 -22.75 -6.12 1.61
N MET A 506 -22.77 -4.79 1.43
CA MET A 506 -22.19 -3.86 2.41
C MET A 506 -22.93 -3.90 3.75
N GLY A 507 -24.25 -4.06 3.73
CA GLY A 507 -25.07 -4.23 4.92
C GLY A 507 -24.74 -5.51 5.67
N GLU A 508 -24.68 -6.64 4.96
CA GLU A 508 -24.29 -7.93 5.54
C GLU A 508 -22.89 -7.86 6.17
N LEU A 509 -21.94 -7.18 5.51
CA LEU A 509 -20.57 -7.01 5.97
C LEU A 509 -20.47 -6.10 7.21
N THR A 510 -21.18 -4.98 7.22
CA THR A 510 -21.19 -4.02 8.36
C THR A 510 -21.90 -4.58 9.58
N ARG A 511 -22.93 -5.42 9.39
CA ARG A 511 -23.63 -6.14 10.47
C ARG A 511 -22.90 -7.39 10.94
N HIS A 512 -21.72 -7.71 10.39
CA HIS A 512 -20.93 -8.90 10.71
C HIS A 512 -21.70 -10.22 10.48
N GLU A 513 -22.61 -10.25 9.51
CA GLU A 513 -23.30 -11.49 9.07
C GLU A 513 -22.40 -12.35 8.18
N VAL A 514 -21.36 -11.74 7.58
CA VAL A 514 -20.45 -12.33 6.61
C VAL A 514 -19.02 -11.86 6.88
N ASP A 515 -18.03 -12.73 6.67
CA ASP A 515 -16.62 -12.46 7.01
C ASP A 515 -15.88 -11.69 5.91
N LEU A 516 -16.29 -11.88 4.66
CA LEU A 516 -15.73 -11.19 3.49
C LEU A 516 -16.73 -11.14 2.33
N VAL A 517 -16.52 -10.19 1.43
CA VAL A 517 -17.28 -10.04 0.18
C VAL A 517 -16.31 -10.10 -0.99
N ILE A 518 -16.43 -11.15 -1.80
CA ILE A 518 -15.78 -11.23 -3.12
C ILE A 518 -16.89 -11.15 -4.16
N ALA A 519 -16.97 -10.01 -4.84
CA ALA A 519 -18.01 -9.69 -5.80
C ALA A 519 -17.51 -8.58 -6.74
N PRO A 520 -18.22 -8.26 -7.84
CA PRO A 520 -17.98 -7.04 -8.62
C PRO A 520 -18.41 -5.79 -7.83
N LEU A 521 -17.82 -5.60 -6.65
CA LEU A 521 -18.11 -4.50 -5.74
C LEU A 521 -17.13 -3.35 -6.00
N THR A 522 -17.65 -2.27 -6.59
CA THR A 522 -16.88 -1.05 -6.86
C THR A 522 -16.36 -0.44 -5.56
N ILE A 523 -15.07 -0.15 -5.49
CA ILE A 523 -14.47 0.62 -4.39
C ILE A 523 -14.93 2.08 -4.52
N THR A 524 -15.64 2.59 -3.52
CA THR A 524 -16.09 3.99 -3.45
C THR A 524 -15.72 4.60 -2.10
N CYS A 525 -15.56 5.92 -2.04
CA CYS A 525 -15.20 6.61 -0.80
C CYS A 525 -16.21 6.33 0.35
N MET A 526 -17.51 6.26 0.05
CA MET A 526 -18.52 5.96 1.07
C MET A 526 -18.42 4.52 1.58
N ARG A 527 -18.13 3.56 0.71
CA ARG A 527 -17.98 2.16 1.11
C ARG A 527 -16.68 1.92 1.88
N GLU A 528 -15.59 2.57 1.49
CA GLU A 528 -14.28 2.47 2.17
C GLU A 528 -14.32 3.06 3.59
N ARG A 529 -15.23 4.01 3.87
CA ARG A 529 -15.49 4.48 5.24
C ARG A 529 -16.22 3.48 6.13
N ALA A 530 -16.92 2.51 5.54
CA ALA A 530 -17.74 1.54 6.27
C ALA A 530 -17.13 0.12 6.30
N ALA A 531 -16.25 -0.19 5.35
CA ALA A 531 -15.58 -1.47 5.23
C ALA A 531 -14.19 -1.30 4.62
N ASP A 532 -13.33 -2.26 4.89
CA ASP A 532 -11.98 -2.30 4.36
C ASP A 532 -11.92 -2.98 3.00
N PHE A 533 -11.11 -2.45 2.08
CA PHE A 533 -10.93 -3.03 0.74
C PHE A 533 -9.48 -3.48 0.50
N SER A 534 -9.34 -4.58 -0.24
CA SER A 534 -8.08 -4.97 -0.87
C SER A 534 -7.69 -4.01 -2.00
N LYS A 535 -6.46 -4.10 -2.51
CA LYS A 535 -6.12 -3.52 -3.81
C LYS A 535 -7.05 -4.09 -4.89
N PRO A 536 -7.37 -3.30 -5.95
CA PRO A 536 -8.29 -3.76 -6.97
C PRO A 536 -7.77 -5.00 -7.70
N PHE A 537 -8.59 -6.04 -7.79
CA PHE A 537 -8.29 -7.25 -8.57
C PHE A 537 -8.65 -7.07 -10.06
N MET A 538 -9.52 -6.12 -10.38
CA MET A 538 -9.92 -5.82 -11.76
C MET A 538 -10.20 -4.32 -11.91
N LYS A 539 -9.67 -3.71 -12.97
CA LYS A 539 -9.91 -2.30 -13.31
C LYS A 539 -11.17 -2.18 -14.17
N THR A 540 -11.96 -1.16 -13.94
CA THR A 540 -13.21 -0.90 -14.67
C THR A 540 -13.47 0.61 -14.76
N GLY A 541 -14.54 1.01 -15.43
CA GLY A 541 -15.01 2.40 -15.47
C GLY A 541 -16.40 2.49 -16.07
N ILE A 542 -17.10 3.60 -15.89
CA ILE A 542 -18.42 3.81 -16.47
C ILE A 542 -18.26 3.91 -17.99
N SER A 543 -19.03 3.10 -18.70
CA SER A 543 -19.06 3.03 -20.15
C SER A 543 -20.49 3.17 -20.68
N ILE A 544 -20.60 3.48 -21.97
CA ILE A 544 -21.89 3.63 -22.64
C ILE A 544 -22.14 2.38 -23.48
N MET A 545 -23.26 1.72 -23.24
CA MET A 545 -23.76 0.65 -24.10
C MET A 545 -24.91 1.16 -24.96
N ILE A 546 -24.80 0.91 -26.26
CA ILE A 546 -25.88 1.10 -27.22
C ILE A 546 -26.12 -0.20 -27.98
N LYS A 547 -27.27 -0.24 -28.65
CA LYS A 547 -27.51 -1.25 -29.68
C LYS A 547 -26.56 -0.99 -30.85
N LYS A 548 -25.85 -2.04 -31.29
CA LYS A 548 -25.05 -2.01 -32.51
C LYS A 548 -25.97 -1.63 -33.67
N PRO A 549 -25.65 -0.57 -34.45
CA PRO A 549 -26.50 -0.17 -35.55
C PRO A 549 -26.58 -1.29 -36.58
N ASP A 550 -27.77 -1.50 -37.13
CA ASP A 550 -27.93 -2.40 -38.26
C ASP A 550 -27.12 -1.84 -39.44
N LYS A 551 -26.54 -2.74 -40.24
CA LYS A 551 -25.85 -2.36 -41.48
C LYS A 551 -26.82 -1.55 -42.33
N GLN A 552 -26.53 -0.27 -42.56
CA GLN A 552 -27.39 0.57 -43.38
C GLN A 552 -27.49 -0.05 -44.77
N LYS A 553 -28.72 -0.28 -45.23
CA LYS A 553 -28.94 -0.70 -46.61
C LYS A 553 -28.50 0.46 -47.50
N PRO A 554 -27.67 0.24 -48.54
CA PRO A 554 -27.27 1.30 -49.44
C PRO A 554 -28.52 1.96 -50.05
N SER A 555 -28.48 3.29 -50.16
CA SER A 555 -29.57 4.04 -50.77
C SER A 555 -29.72 3.65 -52.25
N VAL A 556 -30.90 3.89 -52.84
CA VAL A 556 -31.15 3.61 -54.27
C VAL A 556 -30.15 4.36 -55.17
N PHE A 557 -29.64 5.52 -54.73
CA PHE A 557 -28.66 6.34 -55.44
C PHE A 557 -27.22 6.13 -54.94
N SER A 558 -26.93 5.03 -54.24
CA SER A 558 -25.61 4.82 -53.65
C SER A 558 -24.47 4.71 -54.68
N PHE A 559 -24.79 4.42 -55.95
CA PHE A 559 -23.81 4.49 -57.05
C PHE A 559 -23.29 5.92 -57.32
N MET A 560 -23.96 6.98 -56.84
CA MET A 560 -23.49 8.36 -56.96
C MET A 560 -22.56 8.80 -55.81
N ASP A 561 -22.57 8.07 -54.69
CA ASP A 561 -21.77 8.35 -53.47
C ASP A 561 -20.24 8.38 -53.68
N PRO A 562 -19.62 7.67 -54.65
CA PRO A 562 -18.16 7.69 -54.85
C PRO A 562 -17.58 9.06 -55.22
N LEU A 563 -18.41 9.99 -55.68
CA LEU A 563 -18.05 11.37 -55.96
C LEU A 563 -18.96 12.30 -55.16
N SER A 564 -18.39 13.37 -54.58
CA SER A 564 -19.19 14.33 -53.82
C SER A 564 -20.14 15.11 -54.74
N GLN A 565 -21.24 15.61 -54.18
CA GLN A 565 -22.22 16.44 -54.91
C GLN A 565 -21.56 17.65 -55.59
N GLN A 566 -20.53 18.23 -54.98
CA GLN A 566 -19.76 19.35 -55.55
C GLN A 566 -19.07 18.95 -56.86
N VAL A 567 -18.46 17.76 -56.91
CA VAL A 567 -17.80 17.24 -58.11
C VAL A 567 -18.82 17.00 -59.23
N TRP A 568 -19.99 16.44 -58.91
CA TRP A 568 -21.08 16.26 -59.89
C TRP A 568 -21.56 17.58 -60.51
N ILE A 569 -21.68 18.63 -59.70
CA ILE A 569 -22.01 19.98 -60.19
C ILE A 569 -20.90 20.51 -61.09
N CYS A 570 -19.63 20.37 -60.70
CA CYS A 570 -18.49 20.78 -61.52
C CYS A 570 -18.40 20.03 -62.86
N ILE A 571 -18.69 18.73 -62.89
CA ILE A 571 -18.75 17.93 -64.12
C ILE A 571 -19.86 18.45 -65.04
N THR A 572 -21.03 18.77 -64.49
CA THR A 572 -22.17 19.28 -65.26
C THR A 572 -21.87 20.67 -65.85
N ILE A 573 -21.29 21.57 -65.06
CA ILE A 573 -20.85 22.89 -65.52
C ILE A 573 -19.75 22.75 -66.58
N GLY A 574 -18.77 21.88 -66.34
CA GLY A 574 -17.69 21.59 -67.29
C GLY A 574 -18.20 21.05 -68.62
N TYR A 575 -19.17 20.13 -68.59
CA TYR A 575 -19.85 19.60 -69.79
C TYR A 575 -20.52 20.71 -70.61
N VAL A 576 -21.28 21.60 -69.97
CA VAL A 576 -21.92 22.73 -70.67
C VAL A 576 -20.88 23.70 -71.21
N ALA A 577 -19.86 24.04 -70.42
CA ALA A 577 -18.80 24.96 -70.82
C ALA A 577 -18.03 24.44 -72.05
N VAL A 578 -17.61 23.17 -72.05
CA VAL A 578 -16.90 22.57 -73.19
C VAL A 578 -17.80 22.50 -74.43
N SER A 579 -19.09 22.18 -74.27
CA SER A 579 -20.04 22.15 -75.39
C SER A 579 -20.23 23.52 -76.04
N LEU A 580 -20.26 24.58 -75.24
CA LEU A 580 -20.35 25.97 -75.71
C LEU A 580 -19.04 26.43 -76.35
N VAL A 581 -17.89 26.12 -75.75
CA VAL A 581 -16.58 26.44 -76.32
C VAL A 581 -16.40 25.75 -77.67
N LEU A 582 -16.74 24.47 -77.78
CA LEU A 582 -16.71 23.74 -79.06
C LEU A 582 -17.69 24.31 -80.09
N PHE A 583 -18.87 24.77 -79.66
CA PHE A 583 -19.80 25.47 -80.56
C PHE A 583 -19.22 26.78 -81.09
N PHE A 584 -18.62 27.61 -80.23
CA PHE A 584 -17.99 28.85 -80.66
C PHE A 584 -16.77 28.60 -81.55
N VAL A 585 -15.88 27.68 -81.16
CA VAL A 585 -14.71 27.30 -81.97
C VAL A 585 -15.15 26.72 -83.31
N GLY A 586 -16.18 25.86 -83.32
CA GLY A 586 -16.77 25.32 -84.54
C GLY A 586 -17.37 26.39 -85.44
N ARG A 587 -17.95 27.46 -84.88
CA ARG A 587 -18.56 28.54 -85.66
C ARG A 587 -17.55 29.55 -86.20
N PHE A 588 -16.53 29.90 -85.41
CA PHE A 588 -15.54 30.93 -85.74
C PHE A 588 -14.31 30.41 -86.48
N SER A 589 -13.96 29.13 -86.32
CA SER A 589 -12.81 28.55 -87.02
C SER A 589 -13.15 28.31 -88.50
N PRO A 590 -12.49 28.98 -89.45
CA PRO A 590 -12.77 28.81 -90.88
C PRO A 590 -12.44 27.39 -91.37
N TYR A 591 -11.54 26.68 -90.68
CA TYR A 591 -11.12 25.32 -90.99
C TYR A 591 -12.17 24.24 -90.66
N GLU A 592 -13.24 24.58 -89.94
CA GLU A 592 -14.36 23.66 -89.65
C GLU A 592 -15.48 23.75 -90.70
N TRP A 593 -15.47 24.76 -91.56
CA TRP A 593 -16.45 24.93 -92.64
C TRP A 593 -15.98 24.17 -93.89
N HIS A 594 -16.83 23.28 -94.43
CA HIS A 594 -16.53 22.55 -95.65
C HIS A 594 -17.69 22.59 -96.65
N SER A 595 -17.38 22.60 -97.94
CA SER A 595 -18.35 22.54 -99.02
C SER A 595 -18.56 21.10 -99.47
N GLU A 596 -19.77 20.58 -99.29
CA GLU A 596 -20.19 19.31 -99.91
C GLU A 596 -20.99 19.59 -101.20
N ASP A 597 -20.68 18.85 -102.26
CA ASP A 597 -21.41 18.94 -103.53
C ASP A 597 -22.74 18.20 -103.40
N THR A 598 -23.83 18.95 -103.32
CA THR A 598 -25.18 18.39 -103.38
C THR A 598 -25.71 18.47 -104.82
N SER A 599 -26.76 17.70 -105.14
CA SER A 599 -27.42 17.71 -106.48
C SER A 599 -28.01 19.08 -106.91
N ARG A 600 -27.81 20.13 -106.11
CA ARG A 600 -28.26 21.53 -106.33
C ARG A 600 -27.12 22.56 -106.26
N GLY A 601 -25.85 22.13 -106.21
CA GLY A 601 -24.64 22.98 -106.12
C GLY A 601 -23.84 22.81 -104.81
N PRO A 602 -22.64 23.43 -104.70
CA PRO A 602 -21.80 23.35 -103.51
C PRO A 602 -22.45 24.08 -102.34
N LYS A 603 -22.72 23.37 -101.24
CA LYS A 603 -23.30 23.95 -100.02
C LYS A 603 -22.28 23.90 -98.90
N THR A 604 -21.96 25.06 -98.32
CA THR A 604 -21.13 25.12 -97.12
C THR A 604 -21.91 24.60 -95.93
N MET A 605 -21.39 23.55 -95.30
CA MET A 605 -22.01 22.90 -94.15
C MET A 605 -21.04 22.91 -92.98
N ASN A 606 -21.59 23.21 -91.80
CA ASN A 606 -20.90 23.07 -90.53
C ASN A 606 -21.66 22.03 -89.71
N THR A 607 -20.95 21.00 -89.28
CA THR A 607 -21.52 19.88 -88.52
C THR A 607 -21.64 20.17 -87.02
N PHE A 608 -20.96 21.21 -86.51
CA PHE A 608 -20.99 21.64 -85.11
C PHE A 608 -22.15 22.60 -84.81
N ASN A 609 -23.37 22.07 -84.81
CA ASN A 609 -24.53 22.73 -84.22
C ASN A 609 -24.58 22.50 -82.70
N LEU A 610 -25.30 23.36 -81.95
CA LEU A 610 -25.37 23.28 -80.49
C LEU A 610 -25.80 21.88 -79.98
N SER A 611 -26.77 21.23 -80.63
CA SER A 611 -27.18 19.86 -80.29
C SER A 611 -26.07 18.83 -80.55
N ASN A 612 -25.30 19.01 -81.62
CA ASN A 612 -24.22 18.10 -82.01
C ASN A 612 -22.99 18.29 -81.12
N THR A 613 -22.73 19.51 -80.62
CA THR A 613 -21.64 19.77 -79.67
C THR A 613 -21.95 19.23 -78.28
N PHE A 614 -23.21 19.33 -77.82
CA PHE A 614 -23.68 18.64 -76.62
C PHE A 614 -23.60 17.11 -76.77
N TRP A 615 -23.97 16.56 -77.93
CA TRP A 615 -23.84 15.14 -78.19
C TRP A 615 -22.37 14.67 -78.21
N PHE A 616 -21.48 15.46 -78.81
CA PHE A 616 -20.03 15.19 -78.83
C PHE A 616 -19.42 15.14 -77.42
N SER A 617 -19.68 16.15 -76.60
CA SER A 617 -19.14 16.23 -75.24
C SER A 617 -19.71 15.15 -74.32
N LEU A 618 -20.97 14.73 -74.53
CA LEU A 618 -21.61 13.62 -73.82
C LEU A 618 -21.02 12.27 -74.23
N GLY A 619 -20.82 12.03 -75.54
CA GLY A 619 -20.20 10.81 -76.05
C GLY A 619 -18.76 10.62 -75.58
N ALA A 620 -18.02 11.71 -75.42
CA ALA A 620 -16.70 11.71 -74.79
C ALA A 620 -16.76 11.36 -73.29
N LEU A 621 -17.72 11.92 -72.55
CA LEU A 621 -17.93 11.61 -71.12
C LEU A 621 -18.34 10.14 -70.89
N MET A 622 -19.05 9.52 -71.83
CA MET A 622 -19.49 8.11 -71.75
C MET A 622 -18.49 7.11 -72.35
N GLN A 623 -17.30 7.54 -72.79
CA GLN A 623 -16.28 6.70 -73.44
C GLN A 623 -16.73 5.96 -74.72
N GLN A 624 -17.82 6.40 -75.37
CA GLN A 624 -18.34 5.77 -76.60
C GLN A 624 -17.80 6.44 -77.87
N GLY A 625 -17.20 7.64 -77.74
CA GLY A 625 -16.79 8.45 -78.88
C GLY A 625 -17.98 9.15 -79.54
N SER A 626 -17.70 9.95 -80.57
CA SER A 626 -18.72 10.59 -81.40
C SER A 626 -18.32 10.42 -82.86
N GLU A 627 -19.30 10.25 -83.73
CA GLU A 627 -19.07 10.21 -85.19
C GLU A 627 -18.53 11.55 -85.73
N ILE A 628 -18.72 12.63 -84.98
CA ILE A 628 -18.31 13.98 -85.34
C ILE A 628 -16.98 14.29 -84.66
N SER A 629 -15.93 14.59 -85.43
CA SER A 629 -14.60 14.92 -84.91
C SER A 629 -14.17 16.34 -85.31
N PRO A 630 -13.59 17.15 -84.40
CA PRO A 630 -13.10 18.49 -84.75
C PRO A 630 -11.92 18.40 -85.72
N ARG A 631 -11.99 19.16 -86.82
CA ARG A 631 -10.92 19.20 -87.84
C ARG A 631 -9.87 20.24 -87.53
N SER A 632 -10.27 21.36 -86.94
CA SER A 632 -9.39 22.46 -86.58
C SER A 632 -8.47 22.11 -85.41
N ILE A 633 -7.27 22.68 -85.41
CA ILE A 633 -6.28 22.50 -84.34
C ILE A 633 -6.84 23.01 -83.01
N SER A 634 -7.53 24.16 -83.02
CA SER A 634 -8.19 24.72 -81.84
C SER A 634 -9.28 23.79 -81.28
N GLY A 635 -10.12 23.22 -82.14
CA GLY A 635 -11.13 22.24 -81.73
C GLY A 635 -10.53 20.95 -81.18
N ARG A 636 -9.42 20.48 -81.76
CA ARG A 636 -8.68 19.29 -81.27
C ARG A 636 -8.04 19.51 -79.91
N ILE A 637 -7.51 20.70 -79.63
CA ILE A 637 -6.95 21.02 -78.29
C ILE A 637 -8.05 20.97 -77.23
N VAL A 638 -9.22 21.57 -77.51
CA VAL A 638 -10.37 21.53 -76.59
C VAL A 638 -10.86 20.08 -76.40
N GLY A 639 -10.98 19.31 -77.49
CA GLY A 639 -11.41 17.92 -77.44
C GLY A 639 -10.43 17.01 -76.68
N THR A 640 -9.13 17.15 -76.91
CA THR A 640 -8.08 16.38 -76.20
C THR A 640 -8.01 16.73 -74.72
N GLY A 641 -8.14 18.01 -74.36
CA GLY A 641 -8.24 18.43 -72.95
C GLY A 641 -9.47 17.83 -72.25
N TRP A 642 -10.62 17.81 -72.92
CA TRP A 642 -11.83 17.17 -72.39
C TRP A 642 -11.69 15.65 -72.27
N TRP A 643 -11.06 14.98 -73.24
CA TRP A 643 -10.80 13.55 -73.18
C TRP A 643 -9.87 13.17 -72.02
N PHE A 644 -8.81 13.95 -71.79
CA PHE A 644 -7.93 13.71 -70.64
C PHE A 644 -8.68 13.90 -69.32
N PHE A 645 -9.46 14.97 -69.19
CA PHE A 645 -10.28 15.22 -68.00
C PHE A 645 -11.28 14.08 -67.72
N THR A 646 -12.03 13.65 -68.73
CA THR A 646 -13.03 12.57 -68.59
C THR A 646 -12.39 11.23 -68.26
N LEU A 647 -11.23 10.90 -68.83
CA LEU A 647 -10.47 9.69 -68.52
C LEU A 647 -10.11 9.62 -67.02
N ILE A 648 -9.58 10.71 -66.46
CA ILE A 648 -9.19 10.78 -65.05
C ILE A 648 -10.41 10.65 -64.13
N ILE A 649 -11.50 11.37 -64.45
CA ILE A 649 -12.72 11.34 -63.64
C ILE A 649 -13.34 9.94 -63.60
N ILE A 650 -13.44 9.24 -64.73
CA ILE A 650 -14.04 7.90 -64.77
C ILE A 650 -13.14 6.86 -64.10
N SER A 651 -11.82 6.98 -64.27
CA SER A 651 -10.86 6.11 -63.57
C SER A 651 -10.94 6.30 -62.05
N SER A 652 -11.08 7.53 -61.58
CA SER A 652 -11.26 7.84 -60.16
C SER A 652 -12.62 7.34 -59.62
N TYR A 653 -13.69 7.52 -60.39
CA TYR A 653 -15.02 7.00 -60.05
C TYR A 653 -15.01 5.48 -59.91
N THR A 654 -14.40 4.76 -60.87
CA THR A 654 -14.31 3.29 -60.84
C THR A 654 -13.47 2.79 -59.67
N ALA A 655 -12.35 3.45 -59.36
CA ALA A 655 -11.52 3.12 -58.19
C ALA A 655 -12.25 3.34 -56.86
N ASN A 656 -12.92 4.49 -56.69
CA ASN A 656 -13.66 4.81 -55.47
C ASN A 656 -14.91 3.93 -55.29
N LEU A 657 -15.61 3.60 -56.38
CA LEU A 657 -16.74 2.68 -56.34
C LEU A 657 -16.30 1.28 -55.88
N ALA A 658 -15.17 0.77 -56.38
CA ALA A 658 -14.60 -0.50 -55.94
C ALA A 658 -14.27 -0.48 -54.45
N ALA A 659 -13.62 0.59 -53.97
CA ALA A 659 -13.32 0.74 -52.54
C ALA A 659 -14.59 0.84 -51.68
N PHE A 660 -15.59 1.61 -52.12
CA PHE A 660 -16.85 1.80 -51.39
C PHE A 660 -17.64 0.49 -51.25
N LEU A 661 -17.66 -0.34 -52.29
CA LEU A 661 -18.30 -1.66 -52.26
C LEU A 661 -17.61 -2.66 -51.32
N THR A 662 -16.32 -2.46 -51.02
CA THR A 662 -15.58 -3.32 -50.09
C THR A 662 -15.72 -2.91 -48.62
N ILE A 663 -16.04 -1.64 -48.33
CA ILE A 663 -16.05 -1.10 -46.96
C ILE A 663 -17.47 -0.73 -46.53
N GLU A 664 -18.17 -1.67 -45.89
CA GLU A 664 -19.40 -1.36 -45.15
C GLU A 664 -19.04 -0.72 -43.80
N ARG A 665 -19.02 0.63 -43.71
CA ARG A 665 -18.75 1.33 -42.44
C ARG A 665 -19.99 1.28 -41.52
N LEU A 666 -19.79 0.80 -40.30
CA LEU A 666 -20.75 0.98 -39.20
C LEU A 666 -20.48 2.34 -38.56
N LEU A 667 -21.37 3.31 -38.79
CA LEU A 667 -21.30 4.62 -38.12
C LEU A 667 -22.18 4.57 -36.87
N PRO A 668 -21.62 4.56 -35.64
CA PRO A 668 -22.42 4.67 -34.44
C PRO A 668 -23.06 6.07 -34.37
N PRO A 669 -24.30 6.19 -33.87
CA PRO A 669 -25.02 7.47 -33.80
C PRO A 669 -24.44 8.43 -32.75
N ILE A 670 -23.66 7.92 -31.80
CA ILE A 670 -22.98 8.67 -30.74
C ILE A 670 -21.57 8.11 -30.57
N ASN A 671 -20.61 8.96 -30.20
CA ASN A 671 -19.22 8.60 -29.90
C ASN A 671 -18.83 8.92 -28.46
N SER A 672 -19.49 9.88 -27.82
CA SER A 672 -19.15 10.36 -26.48
C SER A 672 -20.37 10.61 -25.60
N ALA A 673 -20.15 10.78 -24.29
CA ALA A 673 -21.19 11.23 -23.36
C ALA A 673 -21.66 12.67 -23.66
N LYS A 674 -20.82 13.50 -24.28
CA LYS A 674 -21.20 14.87 -24.69
C LYS A 674 -22.28 14.83 -25.77
N ASP A 675 -22.13 13.93 -26.75
CA ASP A 675 -23.08 13.76 -27.85
C ASP A 675 -24.46 13.38 -27.31
N LEU A 676 -24.53 12.58 -26.23
CA LEU A 676 -25.78 12.21 -25.57
C LEU A 676 -26.52 13.40 -24.95
N VAL A 677 -25.79 14.40 -24.46
CA VAL A 677 -26.36 15.59 -23.79
C VAL A 677 -26.84 16.63 -24.80
N GLU A 678 -26.20 16.71 -25.97
CA GLU A 678 -26.54 17.65 -27.04
C GLU A 678 -27.83 17.24 -27.78
N GLN A 679 -28.18 15.97 -27.73
CA GLN A 679 -29.36 15.39 -28.39
C GLN A 679 -30.47 14.97 -27.40
N LYS A 680 -31.71 14.87 -27.88
CA LYS A 680 -32.88 14.43 -27.08
C LYS A 680 -33.55 13.13 -27.57
N LYS A 681 -33.05 12.54 -28.66
CA LYS A 681 -33.65 11.38 -29.34
C LYS A 681 -33.36 10.04 -28.62
N ILE A 682 -32.18 9.90 -28.04
CA ILE A 682 -31.69 8.73 -27.32
C ILE A 682 -31.80 9.02 -25.84
N GLN A 683 -32.70 8.31 -25.16
CA GLN A 683 -32.81 8.33 -23.70
C GLN A 683 -31.63 7.58 -23.08
N TYR A 684 -31.26 7.91 -21.84
CA TYR A 684 -30.17 7.22 -21.15
C TYR A 684 -30.47 7.06 -19.66
N GLY A 685 -29.95 5.98 -19.07
CA GLY A 685 -30.17 5.65 -17.67
C GLY A 685 -29.12 4.73 -17.07
N THR A 686 -29.26 4.44 -15.77
CA THR A 686 -28.36 3.62 -14.95
C THR A 686 -29.13 2.60 -14.13
N ILE A 687 -28.41 1.74 -13.40
CA ILE A 687 -29.02 0.84 -12.39
C ILE A 687 -29.44 1.66 -11.17
N LYS A 688 -30.66 1.43 -10.69
CA LYS A 688 -31.18 2.05 -9.46
C LYS A 688 -30.40 1.60 -8.22
N SER A 689 -30.08 2.53 -7.34
CA SER A 689 -29.27 2.37 -6.14
C SER A 689 -27.87 1.80 -6.40
N GLY A 690 -27.30 2.08 -7.59
CA GLY A 690 -25.95 1.65 -8.00
C GLY A 690 -24.88 2.72 -7.80
N SER A 691 -23.61 2.32 -7.85
CA SER A 691 -22.46 3.24 -7.78
C SER A 691 -22.39 4.20 -8.98
N THR A 692 -22.93 3.80 -10.13
CA THR A 692 -23.04 4.64 -11.33
C THR A 692 -24.09 5.75 -11.17
N GLU A 693 -25.22 5.45 -10.53
CA GLU A 693 -26.25 6.47 -10.23
C GLU A 693 -25.69 7.52 -9.27
N GLU A 694 -25.10 7.08 -8.15
CA GLU A 694 -24.51 7.97 -7.15
C GLU A 694 -23.37 8.83 -7.74
N PHE A 695 -22.60 8.28 -8.69
CA PHE A 695 -21.57 9.03 -9.41
C PHE A 695 -22.16 10.24 -10.14
N PHE A 696 -23.22 10.05 -10.92
CA PHE A 696 -23.86 11.16 -11.64
C PHE A 696 -24.53 12.15 -10.68
N GLN A 697 -25.14 11.66 -9.60
CA GLN A 697 -25.77 12.50 -8.57
C GLN A 697 -24.78 13.43 -7.87
N ARG A 698 -23.56 12.96 -7.56
CA ARG A 698 -22.55 13.73 -6.81
C ARG A 698 -21.54 14.46 -7.69
N SER A 699 -21.53 14.18 -8.99
CA SER A 699 -20.52 14.73 -9.90
C SER A 699 -20.53 16.26 -9.96
N GLN A 700 -19.33 16.84 -9.93
CA GLN A 700 -19.12 18.28 -10.07
C GLN A 700 -18.86 18.71 -11.52
N VAL A 701 -18.65 17.76 -12.43
CA VAL A 701 -18.38 18.04 -13.84
C VAL A 701 -19.68 18.43 -14.55
N SER A 702 -19.67 19.56 -15.27
CA SER A 702 -20.87 20.15 -15.90
C SER A 702 -21.64 19.19 -16.82
N ILE A 703 -20.92 18.41 -17.64
CA ILE A 703 -21.52 17.43 -18.56
C ILE A 703 -22.27 16.34 -17.77
N TYR A 704 -21.65 15.78 -16.74
CA TYR A 704 -22.22 14.69 -15.93
C TYR A 704 -23.36 15.17 -15.04
N ARG A 705 -23.28 16.40 -14.52
CA ARG A 705 -24.39 17.05 -13.81
C ARG A 705 -25.61 17.21 -14.72
N ARG A 706 -25.40 17.64 -15.98
CA ARG A 706 -26.49 17.75 -16.94
C ARG A 706 -27.12 16.41 -17.30
N ILE A 707 -26.32 15.34 -17.37
CA ILE A 707 -26.83 13.96 -17.50
C ILE A 707 -27.71 13.60 -16.29
N TRP A 708 -27.27 13.91 -15.07
CA TRP A 708 -28.07 13.71 -13.87
C TRP A 708 -29.37 14.51 -13.85
N ASP A 709 -29.34 15.78 -14.26
CA ASP A 709 -30.52 16.64 -14.31
C ASP A 709 -31.59 16.08 -15.27
N VAL A 710 -31.17 15.48 -16.39
CA VAL A 710 -32.08 14.82 -17.33
C VAL A 710 -32.60 13.49 -16.76
N MET A 711 -31.73 12.67 -16.15
CA MET A 711 -32.15 11.39 -15.56
C MET A 711 -33.07 11.57 -14.35
N SER A 712 -32.87 12.61 -13.54
CA SER A 712 -33.68 12.89 -12.35
C SER A 712 -35.10 13.38 -12.69
N GLN A 713 -35.31 13.96 -13.87
CA GLN A 713 -36.63 14.37 -14.36
C GLN A 713 -37.49 13.18 -14.78
N ASP A 714 -36.89 12.11 -15.34
CA ASP A 714 -37.61 10.92 -15.81
C ASP A 714 -37.14 9.66 -15.08
N THR A 715 -37.85 9.30 -14.01
CA THR A 715 -37.53 8.10 -13.22
C THR A 715 -37.69 6.78 -14.00
N SER A 716 -38.35 6.78 -15.16
CA SER A 716 -38.52 5.58 -15.99
C SER A 716 -37.24 5.13 -16.67
N VAL A 717 -36.19 5.96 -16.71
CA VAL A 717 -34.91 5.61 -17.35
C VAL A 717 -34.06 4.66 -16.50
N PHE A 718 -34.30 4.60 -15.19
CA PHE A 718 -33.58 3.70 -14.27
C PHE A 718 -34.09 2.26 -14.36
N VAL A 719 -33.19 1.29 -14.19
CA VAL A 719 -33.52 -0.14 -14.25
C VAL A 719 -33.01 -0.85 -13.00
N SER A 720 -33.70 -1.88 -12.53
CA SER A 720 -33.32 -2.59 -11.29
C SER A 720 -32.17 -3.59 -11.45
N ASN A 721 -31.99 -4.18 -12.63
CA ASN A 721 -30.99 -5.22 -12.87
C ASN A 721 -30.32 -5.03 -14.24
N THR A 722 -29.02 -5.31 -14.30
CA THR A 722 -28.20 -5.23 -15.53
C THR A 722 -28.79 -6.05 -16.67
N SER A 723 -29.27 -7.27 -16.44
CA SER A 723 -29.83 -8.11 -17.52
C SER A 723 -31.06 -7.47 -18.17
N LYS A 724 -31.97 -6.90 -17.37
CA LYS A 724 -33.15 -6.16 -17.86
C LYS A 724 -32.75 -4.91 -18.62
N ALA A 725 -31.69 -4.23 -18.17
CA ALA A 725 -31.19 -3.03 -18.85
C ALA A 725 -30.61 -3.36 -20.22
N VAL A 726 -29.86 -4.46 -20.35
CA VAL A 726 -29.32 -4.94 -21.62
C VAL A 726 -30.46 -5.31 -22.58
N GLU A 727 -31.49 -6.02 -22.10
CA GLU A 727 -32.69 -6.32 -22.90
C GLU A 727 -33.41 -5.05 -23.36
N ARG A 728 -33.54 -4.04 -22.50
CA ARG A 728 -34.09 -2.73 -22.87
C ARG A 728 -33.29 -2.09 -24.01
N VAL A 729 -31.95 -2.03 -23.91
CA VAL A 729 -31.09 -1.51 -24.99
C VAL A 729 -31.31 -2.27 -26.30
N ARG A 730 -31.40 -3.61 -26.24
CA ARG A 730 -31.62 -4.48 -27.41
C ARG A 730 -32.99 -4.21 -28.08
N ASN A 731 -34.02 -4.01 -27.27
CA ASN A 731 -35.40 -3.84 -27.71
C ASN A 731 -35.71 -2.42 -28.19
N SER A 732 -35.04 -1.40 -27.65
CA SER A 732 -35.27 0.02 -27.98
C SER A 732 -34.76 0.47 -29.36
N LYS A 733 -34.27 -0.44 -30.23
CA LYS A 733 -33.82 -0.12 -31.61
C LYS A 733 -32.91 1.12 -31.72
N GLY A 734 -32.04 1.35 -30.72
CA GLY A 734 -31.09 2.48 -30.70
C GLY A 734 -31.63 3.79 -30.13
N THR A 735 -32.82 3.83 -29.51
CA THR A 735 -33.36 5.03 -28.82
C THR A 735 -33.08 5.05 -27.31
N TYR A 736 -32.38 4.06 -26.78
CA TYR A 736 -31.98 4.00 -25.37
C TYR A 736 -30.52 3.58 -25.26
N ALA A 737 -29.74 4.36 -24.51
CA ALA A 737 -28.36 4.08 -24.13
C ALA A 737 -28.31 3.74 -22.63
N PHE A 738 -27.38 2.89 -22.23
CA PHE A 738 -27.27 2.46 -20.84
C PHE A 738 -25.86 2.68 -20.32
N PHE A 739 -25.75 3.34 -19.17
CA PHE A 739 -24.50 3.54 -18.46
C PHE A 739 -24.26 2.35 -17.52
N LEU A 740 -23.16 1.65 -17.73
CA LEU A 740 -22.72 0.53 -16.91
C LEU A 740 -21.21 0.40 -16.90
N GLU A 741 -20.69 -0.37 -15.96
CA GLU A 741 -19.26 -0.65 -15.85
C GLU A 741 -18.73 -1.38 -17.09
N SER A 742 -17.55 -0.98 -17.56
CA SER A 742 -16.96 -1.42 -18.83
C SER A 742 -16.80 -2.92 -18.92
N VAL A 743 -16.43 -3.55 -17.80
CA VAL A 743 -16.30 -5.01 -17.68
C VAL A 743 -17.62 -5.72 -18.02
N MET A 744 -18.75 -5.21 -17.53
CA MET A 744 -20.07 -5.77 -17.87
C MET A 744 -20.46 -5.49 -19.33
N ASN A 745 -20.10 -4.31 -19.84
CA ASN A 745 -20.35 -3.95 -21.24
C ASN A 745 -19.62 -4.91 -22.19
N ASP A 746 -18.32 -5.13 -21.96
CA ASP A 746 -17.48 -6.02 -22.74
C ASP A 746 -18.00 -7.48 -22.67
N TYR A 747 -18.49 -7.91 -21.51
CA TYR A 747 -19.14 -9.21 -21.36
C TYR A 747 -20.37 -9.35 -22.26
N PHE A 748 -21.33 -8.43 -22.17
CA PHE A 748 -22.58 -8.53 -22.94
C PHE A 748 -22.39 -8.35 -24.44
N ASN A 749 -21.35 -7.61 -24.85
CA ASN A 749 -20.95 -7.50 -26.25
C ASN A 749 -20.48 -8.84 -26.83
N GLN A 750 -19.93 -9.73 -26.00
CA GLN A 750 -19.51 -11.08 -26.38
C GLN A 750 -20.63 -12.14 -26.25
N ARG A 751 -21.88 -11.74 -25.97
CA ARG A 751 -23.02 -12.65 -25.83
C ARG A 751 -23.98 -12.54 -27.01
N LYS A 752 -24.51 -13.69 -27.45
CA LYS A 752 -25.54 -13.72 -28.50
C LYS A 752 -26.74 -12.86 -28.08
N PRO A 753 -27.35 -12.09 -29.00
CA PRO A 753 -27.14 -12.07 -30.45
C PRO A 753 -26.08 -11.04 -30.94
N CYS A 754 -25.09 -10.64 -30.12
CA CYS A 754 -23.95 -9.79 -30.54
C CYS A 754 -24.37 -8.41 -31.09
N ASN A 755 -25.49 -7.89 -30.59
CA ASN A 755 -26.16 -6.69 -31.09
C ASN A 755 -26.00 -5.47 -30.18
N THR A 756 -25.08 -5.53 -29.22
CA THR A 756 -24.68 -4.39 -28.37
C THR A 756 -23.26 -3.97 -28.72
N MET A 757 -22.91 -2.73 -28.42
CA MET A 757 -21.54 -2.25 -28.52
C MET A 757 -21.25 -1.20 -27.45
N LYS A 758 -19.98 -1.18 -27.02
CA LYS A 758 -19.40 -0.10 -26.21
C LYS A 758 -19.06 1.08 -27.12
N VAL A 759 -19.35 2.29 -26.64
CA VAL A 759 -19.04 3.54 -27.33
C VAL A 759 -18.19 4.43 -26.43
N GLY A 760 -17.18 5.06 -27.04
CA GLY A 760 -16.30 6.00 -26.37
C GLY A 760 -15.36 5.36 -25.36
N GLU A 761 -14.60 6.22 -24.69
CA GLU A 761 -13.75 5.84 -23.56
C GLU A 761 -14.56 5.71 -22.27
N ASN A 762 -13.94 5.12 -21.25
CA ASN A 762 -14.54 5.08 -19.92
C ASN A 762 -14.58 6.51 -19.34
N LEU A 763 -15.68 6.87 -18.69
CA LEU A 763 -15.89 8.21 -18.11
C LEU A 763 -15.08 8.44 -16.84
N ASP A 764 -14.66 7.35 -16.18
CA ASP A 764 -13.86 7.33 -14.97
C ASP A 764 -12.95 6.09 -14.90
N SER A 765 -12.08 6.04 -13.90
CA SER A 765 -11.20 4.91 -13.60
C SER A 765 -11.53 4.36 -12.21
N LYS A 766 -12.19 3.20 -12.17
CA LYS A 766 -12.64 2.47 -10.99
C LYS A 766 -11.99 1.09 -10.91
N GLY A 767 -12.24 0.38 -9.81
CA GLY A 767 -11.84 -1.00 -9.68
C GLY A 767 -12.73 -1.78 -8.73
N TYR A 768 -12.76 -3.10 -8.92
CA TYR A 768 -13.37 -4.04 -7.98
C TYR A 768 -12.33 -4.50 -6.97
N GLY A 769 -12.71 -4.51 -5.70
CA GLY A 769 -11.87 -4.98 -4.60
C GLY A 769 -12.61 -6.03 -3.77
N VAL A 770 -11.85 -6.84 -3.03
CA VAL A 770 -12.40 -7.70 -1.99
C VAL A 770 -12.67 -6.83 -0.77
N ALA A 771 -13.88 -6.89 -0.22
CA ALA A 771 -14.23 -6.13 0.97
C ALA A 771 -14.23 -7.04 2.22
N THR A 772 -13.74 -6.52 3.33
CA THR A 772 -13.74 -7.17 4.64
C THR A 772 -14.33 -6.21 5.67
N PRO A 773 -14.83 -6.70 6.82
CA PRO A 773 -15.20 -5.82 7.93
C PRO A 773 -14.03 -4.90 8.30
N MET A 774 -14.35 -3.73 8.83
CA MET A 774 -13.35 -2.75 9.24
C MET A 774 -12.42 -3.36 10.29
N ASN A 775 -11.11 -3.19 10.14
CA ASN A 775 -10.06 -3.78 10.98
C ASN A 775 -10.05 -5.32 11.00
N SER A 776 -10.58 -5.98 9.97
CA SER A 776 -10.55 -7.45 9.88
C SER A 776 -9.13 -7.98 9.69
N PRO A 777 -8.73 -9.05 10.41
CA PRO A 777 -7.43 -9.69 10.25
C PRO A 777 -7.25 -10.32 8.85
N LEU A 778 -8.35 -10.53 8.10
CA LEU A 778 -8.33 -11.07 6.75
C LEU A 778 -7.84 -10.06 5.69
N ARG A 779 -7.91 -8.76 5.99
CA ARG A 779 -7.59 -7.70 5.02
C ARG A 779 -6.19 -7.83 4.45
N MET A 780 -5.18 -7.92 5.32
CA MET A 780 -3.77 -7.91 4.90
C MET A 780 -3.38 -9.19 4.13
N PRO A 781 -3.72 -10.41 4.60
CA PRO A 781 -3.49 -11.64 3.84
C PRO A 781 -4.17 -11.65 2.47
N ILE A 782 -5.45 -11.26 2.39
CA ILE A 782 -6.19 -11.20 1.12
C ILE A 782 -5.56 -10.16 0.17
N ASN A 783 -5.19 -9.00 0.70
CA ASN A 783 -4.55 -7.96 -0.10
C ASN A 783 -3.22 -8.44 -0.71
N LEU A 784 -2.40 -9.16 0.07
CA LEU A 784 -1.16 -9.76 -0.42
C LEU A 784 -1.45 -10.86 -1.45
N ALA A 785 -2.44 -11.73 -1.21
CA ALA A 785 -2.84 -12.77 -2.16
C ALA A 785 -3.28 -12.17 -3.51
N VAL A 786 -4.09 -11.10 -3.51
CA VAL A 786 -4.52 -10.40 -4.73
C VAL A 786 -3.32 -9.81 -5.49
N LEU A 787 -2.34 -9.23 -4.78
CA LEU A 787 -1.12 -8.71 -5.39
C LEU A 787 -0.28 -9.82 -6.05
N VAL A 788 -0.11 -10.95 -5.37
CA VAL A 788 0.60 -12.12 -5.90
C VAL A 788 -0.10 -12.70 -7.14
N LEU A 789 -1.43 -12.82 -7.12
CA LEU A 789 -2.21 -13.28 -8.27
C LEU A 789 -2.11 -12.32 -9.47
N ARG A 790 -1.99 -11.02 -9.20
CA ARG A 790 -1.77 -10.00 -10.23
C ARG A 790 -0.38 -10.12 -10.85
N GLU A 791 0.65 -10.25 -10.02
CA GLU A 791 2.05 -10.38 -10.46
C GLU A 791 2.29 -11.66 -11.26
N LYS A 792 1.69 -12.78 -10.85
CA LYS A 792 1.73 -14.06 -11.60
C LYS A 792 0.90 -14.04 -12.90
N GLY A 793 0.13 -12.98 -13.16
CA GLY A 793 -0.75 -12.88 -14.32
C GLY A 793 -2.00 -13.78 -14.26
N GLU A 794 -2.31 -14.37 -13.10
CA GLU A 794 -3.47 -15.25 -12.91
C GLU A 794 -4.80 -14.50 -13.07
N LEU A 795 -4.87 -13.25 -12.57
CA LEU A 795 -6.07 -12.42 -12.72
C LEU A 795 -6.41 -12.17 -14.20
N HIS A 796 -5.39 -11.96 -15.04
CA HIS A 796 -5.58 -11.76 -16.48
C HIS A 796 -6.00 -13.06 -17.19
N LYS A 797 -5.45 -14.22 -16.77
CA LYS A 797 -5.89 -15.53 -17.27
C LYS A 797 -7.37 -15.79 -16.94
N LEU A 798 -7.80 -15.48 -15.71
CA LEU A 798 -9.20 -15.62 -15.31
C LEU A 798 -10.12 -14.67 -16.09
N GLU A 799 -9.72 -13.42 -16.32
CA GLU A 799 -10.48 -12.47 -17.13
C GLU A 799 -10.64 -12.99 -18.56
N LYS A 800 -9.55 -13.45 -19.18
CA LYS A 800 -9.59 -14.02 -20.54
C LYS A 800 -10.53 -15.22 -20.64
N LYS A 801 -10.46 -16.15 -19.67
CA LYS A 801 -11.31 -17.34 -19.60
C LYS A 801 -12.80 -17.00 -19.59
N TRP A 802 -13.22 -16.04 -18.76
CA TRP A 802 -14.64 -15.77 -18.51
C TRP A 802 -15.28 -14.76 -19.48
N TRP A 803 -14.50 -13.86 -20.08
CA TRP A 803 -15.00 -12.87 -21.03
C TRP A 803 -14.82 -13.27 -22.49
N TYR A 804 -13.64 -13.76 -22.87
CA TYR A 804 -13.28 -13.97 -24.27
C TYR A 804 -13.32 -15.45 -24.68
N ASP A 805 -12.69 -16.35 -23.92
CA ASP A 805 -12.63 -17.77 -24.29
C ASP A 805 -14.01 -18.45 -24.21
N LYS A 806 -14.83 -18.05 -23.22
CA LYS A 806 -16.25 -18.42 -23.10
C LYS A 806 -17.20 -17.46 -23.83
N GLY A 807 -16.69 -16.60 -24.71
CA GLY A 807 -17.47 -15.71 -25.57
C GLY A 807 -18.32 -16.51 -26.57
N GLN A 808 -19.54 -16.06 -26.83
CA GLN A 808 -20.46 -16.71 -27.78
C GLN A 808 -20.55 -15.96 -29.11
N CYS A 809 -20.15 -14.70 -29.10
CA CYS A 809 -19.84 -13.94 -30.29
C CYS A 809 -18.42 -14.35 -30.68
N GLY A 810 -18.24 -14.86 -31.90
CA GLY A 810 -16.92 -15.27 -32.36
C GLY A 810 -15.90 -14.17 -32.10
N GLN A 811 -14.66 -14.56 -31.85
CA GLN A 811 -13.55 -13.64 -32.08
C GLN A 811 -13.70 -13.08 -33.50
N PRO A 812 -13.11 -11.93 -33.85
CA PRO A 812 -12.86 -11.60 -35.24
C PRO A 812 -11.84 -12.59 -35.85
N ASP A 813 -12.02 -13.89 -35.65
CA ASP A 813 -11.52 -14.92 -36.52
C ASP A 813 -12.12 -14.60 -37.88
N LYS A 814 -11.25 -14.14 -38.79
CA LYS A 814 -10.79 -14.86 -39.99
C LYS A 814 -11.72 -15.93 -40.61
N GLU A 815 -13.00 -15.99 -40.29
CA GLU A 815 -14.00 -16.79 -40.97
C GLU A 815 -14.53 -15.99 -42.15
N SER A 816 -13.84 -16.21 -43.25
CA SER A 816 -14.30 -15.99 -44.61
C SER A 816 -14.51 -14.54 -44.98
N SER A 817 -13.45 -14.02 -45.61
CA SER A 817 -13.56 -13.36 -46.92
C SER A 817 -14.48 -14.15 -47.88
N LYS A 818 -15.77 -14.30 -47.56
CA LYS A 818 -16.77 -14.51 -48.58
C LYS A 818 -16.75 -13.21 -49.36
N THR A 819 -16.21 -13.27 -50.57
CA THR A 819 -16.36 -12.23 -51.59
C THR A 819 -17.84 -11.86 -51.62
N SER A 820 -18.19 -10.71 -51.05
CA SER A 820 -19.56 -10.23 -51.00
C SER A 820 -20.03 -10.04 -52.44
N ALA A 821 -20.91 -10.92 -52.92
CA ALA A 821 -21.51 -10.75 -54.23
C ALA A 821 -22.31 -9.45 -54.28
N LEU A 822 -22.21 -8.73 -55.41
CA LEU A 822 -22.96 -7.50 -55.64
C LEU A 822 -24.47 -7.79 -55.55
N ARG A 823 -25.18 -7.12 -54.65
CA ARG A 823 -26.63 -7.32 -54.47
C ARG A 823 -27.42 -6.44 -55.43
N LEU A 824 -28.60 -6.91 -55.87
CA LEU A 824 -29.53 -6.11 -56.69
C LEU A 824 -29.89 -4.78 -56.02
N SER A 825 -29.96 -4.73 -54.68
CA SER A 825 -30.19 -3.49 -53.93
C SER A 825 -29.16 -2.39 -54.22
N ASN A 826 -27.92 -2.76 -54.54
CA ASN A 826 -26.82 -1.81 -54.77
C ASN A 826 -26.89 -1.23 -56.19
N VAL A 827 -27.49 -1.95 -57.13
CA VAL A 827 -27.56 -1.59 -58.56
C VAL A 827 -28.96 -1.12 -58.98
N SER A 828 -29.94 -1.24 -58.08
CA SER A 828 -31.36 -0.96 -58.34
C SER A 828 -31.61 0.42 -58.95
N GLY A 829 -30.92 1.47 -58.48
CA GLY A 829 -31.08 2.83 -59.03
C GLY A 829 -30.73 2.96 -60.52
N ILE A 830 -29.76 2.18 -61.01
CA ILE A 830 -29.35 2.18 -62.41
C ILE A 830 -30.50 1.68 -63.30
N PHE A 831 -31.21 0.63 -62.85
CA PHE A 831 -32.38 0.11 -63.57
C PHE A 831 -33.56 1.09 -63.58
N HIS A 832 -33.78 1.84 -62.49
CA HIS A 832 -34.81 2.88 -62.45
C HIS A 832 -34.55 4.00 -63.46
N ILE A 833 -33.29 4.45 -63.58
CA ILE A 833 -32.89 5.47 -64.54
C ILE A 833 -33.06 4.98 -65.98
N LEU A 834 -32.69 3.72 -66.26
CA LEU A 834 -32.86 3.12 -67.58
C LEU A 834 -34.35 3.09 -67.99
N ILE A 835 -35.23 2.62 -67.10
CA ILE A 835 -36.68 2.58 -67.37
C ILE A 835 -37.22 3.99 -67.60
N ALA A 836 -36.85 4.95 -66.75
CA ALA A 836 -37.26 6.35 -66.91
C ALA A 836 -36.78 6.94 -68.25
N GLY A 837 -35.55 6.63 -68.67
CA GLY A 837 -34.99 7.05 -69.96
C GLY A 837 -35.75 6.48 -71.15
N LEU A 838 -36.11 5.19 -71.11
CA LEU A 838 -36.89 4.54 -72.17
C LEU A 838 -38.31 5.13 -72.29
N VAL A 839 -38.97 5.38 -71.15
CA VAL A 839 -40.30 6.01 -71.12
C VAL A 839 -40.23 7.45 -71.66
N ALA A 840 -39.24 8.23 -71.24
CA ALA A 840 -39.03 9.58 -71.73
C ALA A 840 -38.78 9.61 -73.25
N ALA A 841 -37.93 8.71 -73.76
CA ALA A 841 -37.67 8.58 -75.18
C ALA A 841 -38.93 8.23 -75.99
N MET A 842 -39.75 7.28 -75.48
CA MET A 842 -41.04 6.93 -76.09
C MET A 842 -42.01 8.11 -76.10
N LEU A 843 -42.07 8.89 -75.02
CA LEU A 843 -42.90 10.09 -74.94
C LEU A 843 -42.44 11.18 -75.92
N VAL A 844 -41.13 11.41 -76.03
CA VAL A 844 -40.57 12.37 -76.98
C VAL A 844 -40.85 11.94 -78.42
N ALA A 845 -40.63 10.67 -78.75
CA ALA A 845 -40.94 10.13 -80.08
C ALA A 845 -42.45 10.25 -80.42
N LEU A 846 -43.32 10.02 -79.43
CA LEU A 846 -44.76 10.24 -79.60
C LEU A 846 -45.08 11.72 -79.83
N LEU A 847 -44.48 12.63 -79.06
CA LEU A 847 -44.66 14.06 -79.24
C LEU A 847 -44.13 14.56 -80.59
N GLU A 848 -42.97 14.08 -81.04
CA GLU A 848 -42.41 14.37 -82.36
C GLU A 848 -43.32 13.86 -83.47
N TYR A 849 -43.82 12.63 -83.34
CA TYR A 849 -44.77 12.07 -84.29
C TYR A 849 -46.06 12.90 -84.37
N LEU A 850 -46.63 13.28 -83.22
CA LEU A 850 -47.82 14.13 -83.16
C LEU A 850 -47.57 15.52 -83.73
N PHE A 851 -46.42 16.14 -83.41
CA PHE A 851 -46.05 17.47 -83.90
C PHE A 851 -45.79 17.45 -85.41
N HIS A 852 -45.04 16.47 -85.91
CA HIS A 852 -44.74 16.29 -87.32
C HIS A 852 -46.01 15.96 -88.11
N SER A 853 -46.88 15.09 -87.59
CA SER A 853 -48.19 14.79 -88.18
C SER A 853 -49.08 16.03 -88.29
N LYS A 854 -49.15 16.86 -87.24
CA LYS A 854 -49.90 18.13 -87.24
C LYS A 854 -49.33 19.14 -88.22
N MET A 855 -48.00 19.24 -88.32
CA MET A 855 -47.33 20.14 -89.27
C MET A 855 -47.51 19.67 -90.73
N ARG A 856 -47.50 18.36 -90.98
CA ARG A 856 -47.74 17.76 -92.30
C ARG A 856 -49.22 17.87 -92.71
N SER A 857 -50.15 17.73 -91.78
CA SER A 857 -51.58 18.01 -92.00
C SER A 857 -51.82 19.48 -92.35
N ARG A 858 -51.12 20.42 -91.70
CA ARG A 858 -51.16 21.86 -92.05
C ARG A 858 -50.54 22.15 -93.43
N LYS A 859 -49.40 21.53 -93.76
CA LYS A 859 -48.78 21.65 -95.10
C LYS A 859 -49.67 21.04 -96.19
N ASN A 860 -50.27 19.86 -95.96
CA ASN A 860 -51.19 19.24 -96.90
C ASN A 860 -52.49 20.04 -97.07
N LYS A 861 -53.03 20.67 -96.02
CA LYS A 861 -54.14 21.63 -96.14
C LYS A 861 -53.75 22.89 -96.93
N SER A 862 -52.53 23.40 -96.76
CA SER A 862 -52.01 24.53 -97.54
C SER A 862 -51.77 24.19 -99.02
N GLN A 863 -51.25 22.99 -99.30
CA GLN A 863 -51.04 22.47 -100.66
C GLN A 863 -52.38 22.16 -101.35
N SER A 864 -53.33 21.56 -100.63
CA SER A 864 -54.70 21.28 -101.09
C SER A 864 -55.49 22.56 -101.35
N ASN A 865 -55.32 23.60 -100.53
CA ASN A 865 -55.88 24.93 -100.82
C ASN A 865 -55.22 25.53 -102.08
N LYS A 866 -53.90 25.39 -102.29
CA LYS A 866 -53.25 25.85 -103.53
C LYS A 866 -53.75 25.11 -104.78
N THR A 867 -53.97 23.80 -104.72
CA THR A 867 -54.53 23.03 -105.85
C THR A 867 -56.01 23.34 -106.08
N ASN A 868 -56.82 23.51 -105.03
CA ASN A 868 -58.22 23.97 -105.15
C ASN A 868 -58.32 25.39 -105.72
N TRP A 869 -57.37 26.28 -105.39
CA TRP A 869 -57.26 27.60 -106.02
C TRP A 869 -56.90 27.49 -107.51
N GLN A 870 -56.01 26.57 -107.90
CA GLN A 870 -55.67 26.33 -109.32
C GLN A 870 -56.82 25.68 -110.12
N GLU A 871 -57.57 24.73 -109.54
CA GLU A 871 -58.76 24.13 -110.17
C GLU A 871 -59.92 25.12 -110.29
N ASN A 872 -60.14 25.99 -109.30
CA ASN A 872 -61.18 27.02 -109.38
C ASN A 872 -60.85 28.13 -110.40
N ILE A 873 -59.57 28.36 -110.73
CA ILE A 873 -59.19 29.25 -111.84
C ILE A 873 -59.44 28.56 -113.19
N TYR A 874 -59.19 27.25 -113.30
CA TYR A 874 -59.43 26.48 -114.53
C TYR A 874 -60.92 26.25 -114.86
N LYS A 875 -61.82 26.30 -113.87
CA LYS A 875 -63.29 26.25 -114.07
C LYS A 875 -63.95 27.62 -114.32
N ARG A 876 -63.17 28.72 -114.23
CA ARG A 876 -63.65 30.11 -114.43
C ARG A 876 -63.24 30.70 -115.78
N TRP A 877 -62.38 29.99 -116.52
CA TRP A 877 -62.21 30.08 -117.97
C TRP A 877 -63.06 28.99 -118.62
#